data_AF-A0A0L0NXA8-F1
#
_entry.id   AF-A0A0L0NXA8-F1
#
_cell.length_a   1.000
_cell.length_b   1.000
_cell.length_c   1.000
_cell.angle_alpha   90.00
_cell.angle_beta   90.00
_cell.angle_gamma   90.00
#
_symmetry.space_group_name_H-M   'P 1'
#
loop_
_entity.id
_entity.type
_entity.pdbx_description
1 polymer ?
#
loop_
_entity_poly.entity_id
_entity_poly.type
_entity_poly.pdbx_seq_one_letter_code
_entity_poly.pdbx_strand_id
1 'polypeptide(L)'
;MGSRIVNVLSDPAAACKSHQTKQISTRLVKLHPTALYTPYGVQKTHELEQKDEEQAAKDKMIELFKKGRFKDFNVLIQEYRQRGLTLPADALDDMVEEVRKDASGREENEDHIYKAELETPWYIGKNDLSAAAVFDNIYPRIPKLYEFFQVLKCKNLRRASSKTLENGIWLCYHMDDANTLQLLLYAYLQKASYDSKTLSYAVNAFVLNYDVQFAKSLLQSIVDLGKPLNSVLISSTIANLVKVGAIFENLDCITHSWLSAQNCSVPDVRTIALIYKQYLKYGLHDEITKIQQTIENLGYKNHYLISMVKLHSDIQMRVNTQKIHLTTHDICQILQIRNSVAYNLSASRIYYESTLAFLARHATTNKLEFVIKEMMNDGIQPSLYAYNVISKHYVTERKFYPLLSLVKNSLVPLKSFQPQYVQYLFEAFLRTYPYEGLELSNALQHWLQNEKNILDLGTKQRILSSCSVTNVESNMTPFALQKDTLLNERKYDSPQWGPMKHNLLRKLKWKNKQQVTFRVNKGFRDILRKGVKPDYHILENTLRSLKFQYRVGIIESLGQMRMNLCKTRLSIIHEIMSNPSKSRLQKFLKEVEPYLNTSDKIFLARRLMNKNLFTEASELLSSVNADEVGDQRSMILLNLRLRNELGRNNFEKCDDIIRNFPINRVTLSPYILKQCCYIEKSLMRKIKALEANVTSKLREMTDAMEHTLQLLSGLIGDIEMRLALDKKDLKETMVEMFQILDQWIKRTTHDDF
;
A
#
# COMPACT_ATOMS: atom_id res chain seq x y z
N MET A 1 -9.14 -22.29 28.20
CA MET A 1 -8.44 -22.16 26.90
C MET A 1 -8.39 -20.73 26.35
N GLY A 2 -9.32 -19.82 26.67
CA GLY A 2 -9.21 -18.39 26.31
C GLY A 2 -7.94 -17.69 26.82
N SER A 3 -7.39 -18.13 27.96
CA SER A 3 -6.15 -17.57 28.54
C SER A 3 -4.89 -17.77 27.70
N ARG A 4 -4.85 -18.74 26.77
CA ARG A 4 -3.66 -18.95 25.92
C ARG A 4 -3.52 -17.90 24.83
N ILE A 5 -4.61 -17.32 24.33
CA ILE A 5 -4.54 -16.29 23.28
C ILE A 5 -4.28 -14.93 23.89
N VAL A 6 -4.89 -14.65 25.05
CA VAL A 6 -4.52 -13.52 25.88
C VAL A 6 -3.03 -13.65 26.19
N ASN A 7 -2.52 -14.69 26.86
CA ASN A 7 -1.09 -14.81 27.17
C ASN A 7 -0.12 -14.83 25.96
N VAL A 8 -0.56 -15.22 24.76
CA VAL A 8 0.27 -15.28 23.54
C VAL A 8 0.30 -13.94 22.79
N LEU A 9 -0.77 -13.16 22.89
CA LEU A 9 -0.89 -11.84 22.27
C LEU A 9 -0.75 -10.69 23.28
N SER A 10 -0.78 -11.00 24.59
CA SER A 10 -0.80 -10.05 25.71
C SER A 10 0.58 -9.61 26.15
N ASP A 11 1.63 -10.18 25.57
CA ASP A 11 3.00 -9.85 25.91
C ASP A 11 3.93 -9.99 24.70
N PRO A 12 3.96 -8.97 23.82
CA PRO A 12 4.96 -8.89 22.76
C PRO A 12 6.38 -8.95 23.34
N ALA A 13 6.58 -8.47 24.57
CA ALA A 13 7.85 -8.39 25.27
C ALA A 13 8.25 -9.70 26.00
N ALA A 14 7.33 -10.55 26.47
CA ALA A 14 7.69 -11.86 27.04
C ALA A 14 7.83 -12.98 26.00
N ALA A 15 7.32 -12.79 24.79
CA ALA A 15 7.80 -13.55 23.63
C ALA A 15 9.26 -13.22 23.28
N CYS A 16 9.81 -12.12 23.82
CA CYS A 16 11.22 -11.69 23.75
C CYS A 16 12.09 -12.31 24.87
N LYS A 17 12.02 -13.64 25.07
CA LYS A 17 13.13 -14.37 25.70
C LYS A 17 13.94 -15.06 24.62
N SER A 18 15.23 -14.75 24.57
CA SER A 18 16.22 -15.34 23.68
C SER A 18 16.30 -16.86 23.92
N HIS A 19 15.68 -17.65 23.06
CA HIS A 19 16.04 -19.05 22.98
C HIS A 19 17.21 -19.22 22.01
N GLN A 20 18.34 -19.57 22.62
CA GLN A 20 19.61 -19.95 22.03
C GLN A 20 19.41 -20.81 20.78
N THR A 21 19.80 -20.26 19.63
CA THR A 21 20.15 -21.05 18.45
C THR A 21 21.32 -21.95 18.82
N LYS A 22 21.14 -23.26 18.63
CA LYS A 22 22.10 -24.31 18.96
C LYS A 22 23.51 -23.97 18.44
N GLN A 23 24.47 -23.94 19.37
CA GLN A 23 25.90 -24.00 19.08
C GLN A 23 26.18 -25.23 18.22
N ILE A 24 26.72 -25.00 17.01
CA ILE A 24 27.38 -26.06 16.25
C ILE A 24 28.87 -25.95 16.53
N SER A 25 29.38 -27.04 17.08
CA SER A 25 30.72 -27.28 17.60
C SER A 25 31.83 -26.96 16.60
N THR A 26 32.89 -26.40 17.17
CA THR A 26 34.26 -26.29 16.70
C THR A 26 34.82 -27.60 16.11
N ARG A 27 35.59 -27.48 15.01
CA ARG A 27 36.76 -28.32 14.71
C ARG A 27 37.85 -27.48 14.04
N LEU A 28 38.85 -27.15 14.86
CA LEU A 28 40.19 -26.69 14.49
C LEU A 28 41.02 -27.90 14.05
N VAL A 29 41.63 -27.88 12.86
CA VAL A 29 42.84 -28.67 12.57
C VAL A 29 43.77 -27.90 11.62
N LYS A 30 44.87 -27.43 12.22
CA LYS A 30 46.28 -27.37 11.79
C LYS A 30 46.64 -26.98 10.34
N LEU A 31 47.31 -25.82 10.26
CA LEU A 31 48.25 -25.41 9.22
C LEU A 31 49.52 -26.28 9.25
N HIS A 32 50.10 -26.54 8.08
CA HIS A 32 51.53 -26.71 7.89
C HIS A 32 52.03 -25.75 6.80
N PRO A 33 53.21 -25.10 6.99
CA PRO A 33 53.83 -24.24 6.01
C PRO A 33 54.84 -25.03 5.16
N THR A 34 54.86 -24.80 3.85
CA THR A 34 56.07 -25.05 3.07
C THR A 34 56.19 -23.99 1.99
N ALA A 35 57.19 -23.14 2.16
CA ALA A 35 57.75 -22.27 1.15
C ALA A 35 58.46 -23.11 0.08
N LEU A 36 58.52 -22.63 -1.16
CA LEU A 36 59.68 -22.84 -2.03
C LEU A 36 59.83 -21.64 -2.98
N TYR A 37 61.03 -21.05 -2.92
CA TYR A 37 61.60 -20.04 -3.79
C TYR A 37 61.58 -20.44 -5.27
N THR A 38 61.59 -19.44 -6.18
CA THR A 38 62.59 -19.21 -7.26
C THR A 38 62.10 -18.06 -8.17
N PRO A 39 62.92 -17.49 -9.09
CA PRO A 39 63.75 -16.32 -8.86
C PRO A 39 63.33 -15.10 -9.71
N TYR A 40 63.87 -13.93 -9.38
CA TYR A 40 63.83 -12.75 -10.26
C TYR A 40 64.55 -13.03 -11.58
N GLY A 41 63.94 -12.65 -12.71
CA GLY A 41 64.65 -12.47 -13.97
C GLY A 41 63.77 -12.49 -15.21
N VAL A 42 63.61 -11.32 -15.83
CA VAL A 42 63.14 -11.09 -17.22
C VAL A 42 61.63 -11.18 -17.46
N GLN A 43 60.91 -10.08 -17.26
CA GLN A 43 59.71 -9.70 -18.03
C GLN A 43 59.33 -8.25 -17.66
N LYS A 44 59.91 -7.26 -18.33
CA LYS A 44 59.50 -5.84 -18.17
C LYS A 44 58.96 -5.20 -19.45
N THR A 45 58.79 -5.98 -20.50
CA THR A 45 58.19 -5.55 -21.78
C THR A 45 56.88 -6.29 -22.09
N HIS A 46 56.71 -7.56 -21.68
CA HIS A 46 55.42 -8.27 -21.79
C HIS A 46 54.38 -7.87 -20.73
N GLU A 47 54.78 -7.35 -19.56
CA GLU A 47 53.83 -6.89 -18.52
C GLU A 47 53.13 -5.57 -18.88
N LEU A 48 53.69 -4.78 -19.80
CA LEU A 48 53.09 -3.52 -20.28
C LEU A 48 52.09 -3.79 -21.42
N GLU A 49 52.46 -4.65 -22.38
CA GLU A 49 51.55 -5.06 -23.48
C GLU A 49 50.36 -5.88 -22.96
N GLN A 50 50.56 -6.76 -21.98
CA GLN A 50 49.44 -7.49 -21.34
C GLN A 50 48.50 -6.56 -20.56
N LYS A 51 49.02 -5.49 -19.93
CA LYS A 51 48.19 -4.50 -19.22
C LYS A 51 47.34 -3.66 -20.17
N ASP A 52 47.87 -3.30 -21.32
CA ASP A 52 47.13 -2.54 -22.34
C ASP A 52 46.06 -3.40 -23.01
N GLU A 53 46.32 -4.69 -23.26
CA GLU A 53 45.32 -5.65 -23.75
C GLU A 53 44.24 -5.97 -22.70
N GLU A 54 44.61 -6.13 -21.43
CA GLU A 54 43.67 -6.33 -20.31
C GLU A 54 42.78 -5.10 -20.11
N GLN A 55 43.32 -3.89 -20.21
CA GLN A 55 42.57 -2.65 -20.08
C GLN A 55 41.64 -2.42 -21.29
N ALA A 56 42.10 -2.66 -22.52
CA ALA A 56 41.25 -2.55 -23.71
C ALA A 56 40.10 -3.58 -23.69
N ALA A 57 40.35 -4.79 -23.20
CA ALA A 57 39.32 -5.79 -23.02
C ALA A 57 38.33 -5.44 -21.90
N LYS A 58 38.81 -4.86 -20.79
CA LYS A 58 37.98 -4.32 -19.70
C LYS A 58 37.04 -3.23 -20.24
N ASP A 59 37.56 -2.28 -21.00
CA ASP A 59 36.77 -1.18 -21.55
C ASP A 59 35.72 -1.70 -22.55
N LYS A 60 36.08 -2.67 -23.40
CA LYS A 60 35.16 -3.35 -24.31
C LYS A 60 34.07 -4.15 -23.56
N MET A 61 34.43 -4.83 -22.46
CA MET A 61 33.48 -5.52 -21.58
C MET A 61 32.47 -4.55 -20.96
N ILE A 62 32.95 -3.43 -20.42
CA ILE A 62 32.11 -2.38 -19.84
C ILE A 62 31.20 -1.78 -20.93
N GLU A 63 31.71 -1.52 -22.13
CA GLU A 63 30.92 -0.98 -23.25
C GLU A 63 29.81 -1.92 -23.71
N LEU A 64 30.11 -3.22 -23.91
CA LEU A 64 29.12 -4.22 -24.29
C LEU A 64 28.04 -4.38 -23.21
N PHE A 65 28.43 -4.31 -21.94
CA PHE A 65 27.50 -4.33 -20.81
C PHE A 65 26.62 -3.08 -20.79
N LYS A 66 27.19 -1.89 -20.99
CA LYS A 66 26.45 -0.61 -21.09
C LYS A 66 25.40 -0.64 -22.20
N LYS A 67 25.75 -1.20 -23.36
CA LYS A 67 24.84 -1.34 -24.51
C LYS A 67 23.79 -2.46 -24.35
N GLY A 68 23.76 -3.17 -23.23
CA GLY A 68 22.85 -4.29 -23.00
C GLY A 68 23.08 -5.48 -23.95
N ARG A 69 24.24 -5.55 -24.60
CA ARG A 69 24.60 -6.61 -25.55
C ARG A 69 25.11 -7.84 -24.81
N PHE A 70 24.28 -8.41 -23.95
CA PHE A 70 24.66 -9.47 -23.02
C PHE A 70 25.10 -10.77 -23.71
N LYS A 71 24.60 -11.04 -24.93
CA LYS A 71 25.03 -12.20 -25.73
C LYS A 71 26.51 -12.06 -26.12
N ASP A 72 26.87 -10.92 -26.69
CA ASP A 72 28.23 -10.64 -27.13
C ASP A 72 29.20 -10.51 -25.95
N PHE A 73 28.71 -9.94 -24.85
CA PHE A 73 29.44 -9.89 -23.57
C PHE A 73 29.75 -11.29 -23.02
N ASN A 74 28.77 -12.21 -23.04
CA ASN A 74 28.98 -13.58 -22.59
C ASN A 74 29.95 -14.36 -23.48
N VAL A 75 29.90 -14.14 -24.80
CA VAL A 75 30.87 -14.71 -25.75
C VAL A 75 32.28 -14.22 -25.42
N LEU A 76 32.46 -12.91 -25.20
CA LEU A 76 33.74 -12.32 -24.83
C LEU A 76 34.30 -12.90 -23.51
N ILE A 77 33.45 -13.13 -22.51
CA ILE A 77 33.85 -13.77 -21.24
C ILE A 77 34.24 -15.23 -21.44
N GLN A 78 33.53 -15.98 -22.29
CA GLN A 78 33.86 -17.37 -22.61
C GLN A 78 35.20 -17.46 -23.35
N GLU A 79 35.44 -16.59 -24.31
CA GLU A 79 36.73 -16.47 -25.00
C GLU A 79 37.88 -16.16 -24.03
N TYR A 80 37.66 -15.24 -23.08
CA TYR A 80 38.62 -14.90 -22.03
C TYR A 80 38.97 -16.10 -21.13
N ARG A 81 37.95 -16.87 -20.73
CA ARG A 81 38.13 -18.08 -19.92
C ARG A 81 38.82 -19.20 -20.70
N GLN A 82 38.52 -19.35 -21.99
CA GLN A 82 39.19 -20.34 -22.85
C GLN A 82 40.67 -20.03 -23.05
N ARG A 83 41.06 -18.75 -22.99
CA ARG A 83 42.46 -18.29 -23.02
C ARG A 83 43.19 -18.42 -21.68
N GLY A 84 42.54 -18.92 -20.62
CA GLY A 84 43.13 -19.06 -19.29
C GLY A 84 43.34 -17.75 -18.53
N LEU A 85 42.78 -16.64 -19.03
CA LEU A 85 42.90 -15.31 -18.43
C LEU A 85 41.86 -15.13 -17.32
N THR A 86 42.26 -14.53 -16.20
CA THR A 86 41.33 -14.14 -15.13
C THR A 86 40.72 -12.78 -15.45
N LEU A 87 39.40 -12.64 -15.28
CA LEU A 87 38.73 -11.34 -15.34
C LEU A 87 39.43 -10.35 -14.39
N PRO A 88 39.70 -9.10 -14.82
CA PRO A 88 40.25 -8.09 -13.93
C PRO A 88 39.35 -7.94 -12.70
N ALA A 89 39.92 -8.03 -11.50
CA ALA A 89 39.15 -8.02 -10.25
C ALA A 89 38.25 -6.78 -10.12
N ASP A 90 38.69 -5.66 -10.69
CA ASP A 90 38.02 -4.37 -10.60
C ASP A 90 36.95 -4.14 -11.69
N ALA A 91 36.91 -4.98 -12.74
CA ALA A 91 35.96 -4.80 -13.85
C ALA A 91 34.50 -4.97 -13.39
N LEU A 92 34.24 -5.93 -12.49
CA LEU A 92 32.91 -6.10 -11.89
C LEU A 92 32.54 -4.88 -11.05
N ASP A 93 33.50 -4.39 -10.24
CA ASP A 93 33.25 -3.27 -9.36
C ASP A 93 32.96 -1.98 -10.14
N ASP A 94 33.64 -1.76 -11.26
CA ASP A 94 33.39 -0.62 -12.15
C ASP A 94 32.04 -0.75 -12.86
N MET A 95 31.67 -1.94 -13.34
CA MET A 95 30.34 -2.17 -13.94
C MET A 95 29.20 -1.95 -12.94
N VAL A 96 29.36 -2.39 -11.68
CA VAL A 96 28.36 -2.18 -10.63
C VAL A 96 28.26 -0.72 -10.24
N GLU A 97 29.39 -0.01 -10.11
CA GLU A 97 29.38 1.41 -9.79
C GLU A 97 28.67 2.25 -10.84
N GLU A 98 28.85 1.96 -12.13
CA GLU A 98 28.16 2.68 -13.20
C GLU A 98 26.63 2.47 -13.08
N VAL A 99 26.17 1.25 -12.86
CA VAL A 99 24.74 0.98 -12.65
C VAL A 99 24.22 1.62 -11.37
N ARG A 100 25.03 1.65 -10.31
CA ARG A 100 24.69 2.29 -9.03
C ARG A 100 24.61 3.82 -9.18
N LYS A 101 25.46 4.43 -10.01
CA LYS A 101 25.38 5.86 -10.37
C LYS A 101 24.10 6.15 -11.16
N ASP A 102 23.77 5.32 -12.15
CA ASP A 102 22.53 5.44 -12.93
C ASP A 102 21.28 5.34 -12.04
N ALA A 103 21.33 4.51 -11.00
CA ALA A 103 20.26 4.38 -10.01
C ALA A 103 20.22 5.58 -9.05
N SER A 104 21.37 6.12 -8.67
CA SER A 104 21.46 7.27 -7.76
C SER A 104 20.96 8.53 -8.45
N GLY A 105 19.89 9.12 -7.92
CA GLY A 105 19.28 10.35 -8.46
C GLY A 105 18.01 10.12 -9.26
N ARG A 106 17.60 8.87 -9.52
CA ARG A 106 16.24 8.59 -9.99
C ARG A 106 15.26 8.78 -8.84
N GLU A 107 14.38 9.77 -8.97
CA GLU A 107 13.39 10.06 -7.95
C GLU A 107 12.16 9.17 -8.11
N GLU A 108 11.92 8.31 -7.12
CA GLU A 108 10.65 7.62 -7.01
C GLU A 108 9.53 8.61 -6.68
N ASN A 109 8.36 8.42 -7.30
CA ASN A 109 7.19 9.27 -7.11
C ASN A 109 6.50 8.97 -5.78
N GLU A 110 7.15 9.32 -4.67
CA GLU A 110 6.67 9.12 -3.31
C GLU A 110 6.54 10.44 -2.53
N ASP A 111 5.74 10.42 -1.46
CA ASP A 111 5.62 11.55 -0.53
C ASP A 111 7.00 11.86 0.06
N HIS A 112 7.42 13.12 0.00
CA HIS A 112 8.73 13.56 0.48
C HIS A 112 9.01 13.14 1.93
N ILE A 113 7.98 13.07 2.79
CA ILE A 113 8.12 12.64 4.20
C ILE A 113 8.48 11.15 4.31
N TYR A 114 8.04 10.32 3.35
CA TYR A 114 8.20 8.86 3.36
C TYR A 114 9.32 8.37 2.42
N LYS A 115 9.94 9.27 1.66
CA LYS A 115 10.98 8.95 0.69
C LYS A 115 12.19 8.36 1.40
N ALA A 116 12.50 7.10 1.10
CA ALA A 116 13.76 6.47 1.49
C ALA A 116 14.89 6.99 0.58
N GLU A 117 16.12 7.02 1.08
CA GLU A 117 17.30 7.41 0.27
C GLU A 117 17.86 6.25 -0.56
N LEU A 118 17.26 5.07 -0.42
CA LEU A 118 17.57 3.87 -1.18
C LEU A 118 16.49 3.63 -2.23
N GLU A 119 16.91 3.21 -3.41
CA GLU A 119 16.06 2.72 -4.48
C GLU A 119 15.30 1.45 -4.09
N THR A 120 14.11 1.26 -4.66
CA THR A 120 13.34 0.03 -4.53
C THR A 120 14.15 -1.15 -5.08
N PRO A 121 14.35 -2.23 -4.30
CA PRO A 121 15.15 -3.36 -4.72
C PRO A 121 14.48 -4.09 -5.88
N TRP A 122 15.30 -4.71 -6.74
CA TRP A 122 14.84 -5.29 -8.01
C TRP A 122 13.77 -6.36 -7.78
N TYR A 123 13.96 -7.22 -6.77
CA TYR A 123 13.03 -8.31 -6.48
C TYR A 123 11.60 -7.81 -6.13
N ILE A 124 11.46 -6.59 -5.59
CA ILE A 124 10.17 -5.93 -5.34
C ILE A 124 9.69 -5.22 -6.61
N GLY A 125 10.56 -4.38 -7.19
CA GLY A 125 10.17 -3.46 -8.25
C GLY A 125 9.94 -4.09 -9.62
N LYS A 126 10.49 -5.29 -9.90
CA LYS A 126 10.42 -5.91 -11.24
C LYS A 126 8.99 -6.13 -11.77
N ASN A 127 8.04 -6.33 -10.86
CA ASN A 127 6.63 -6.55 -11.19
C ASN A 127 5.76 -5.30 -10.96
N ASP A 128 6.31 -4.26 -10.34
CA ASP A 128 5.61 -3.00 -10.09
C ASP A 128 5.72 -2.07 -11.31
N LEU A 129 4.59 -1.58 -11.81
CA LEU A 129 4.56 -0.73 -13.01
C LEU A 129 5.28 0.62 -12.82
N SER A 130 5.29 1.14 -11.58
CA SER A 130 5.94 2.42 -11.25
C SER A 130 7.44 2.25 -11.18
N ALA A 131 7.89 1.32 -10.34
CA ALA A 131 9.32 1.06 -10.13
C ALA A 131 9.99 0.56 -11.41
N ALA A 132 9.34 -0.34 -12.16
CA ALA A 132 9.89 -0.82 -13.43
C ALA A 132 10.03 0.29 -14.49
N ALA A 133 9.16 1.30 -14.48
CA ALA A 133 9.28 2.46 -15.37
C ALA A 133 10.40 3.41 -14.90
N VAL A 134 10.56 3.61 -13.60
CA VAL A 134 11.63 4.46 -13.04
C VAL A 134 13.01 3.82 -13.25
N PHE A 135 13.14 2.50 -13.14
CA PHE A 135 14.42 1.78 -13.21
C PHE A 135 14.56 0.88 -14.45
N ASP A 136 13.86 1.25 -15.53
CA ASP A 136 13.75 0.53 -16.80
C ASP A 136 15.06 -0.09 -17.32
N ASN A 137 16.14 0.70 -17.36
CA ASN A 137 17.44 0.31 -17.90
C ASN A 137 18.37 -0.33 -16.85
N ILE A 138 18.02 -0.23 -15.57
CA ILE A 138 18.84 -0.68 -14.43
C ILE A 138 18.43 -2.09 -14.02
N TYR A 139 17.13 -2.33 -13.88
CA TYR A 139 16.59 -3.61 -13.41
C TYR A 139 17.00 -4.83 -14.26
N PRO A 140 17.09 -4.77 -15.60
CA PRO A 140 17.56 -5.90 -16.40
C PRO A 140 19.05 -6.25 -16.17
N ARG A 141 19.87 -5.28 -15.74
CA ARG A 141 21.32 -5.42 -15.56
C ARG A 141 21.68 -6.07 -14.22
N ILE A 142 20.90 -5.82 -13.18
CA ILE A 142 21.17 -6.28 -11.80
C ILE A 142 21.33 -7.80 -11.68
N PRO A 143 20.38 -8.66 -12.16
CA PRO A 143 20.53 -10.11 -12.03
C PRO A 143 21.80 -10.63 -12.72
N LYS A 144 22.21 -10.00 -13.83
CA LYS A 144 23.41 -10.39 -14.56
C LYS A 144 24.67 -10.05 -13.77
N LEU A 145 24.78 -8.84 -13.24
CA LEU A 145 25.90 -8.46 -12.35
C LEU A 145 26.00 -9.40 -11.15
N TYR A 146 24.85 -9.78 -10.59
CA TYR A 146 24.81 -10.71 -9.47
C TYR A 146 25.27 -12.13 -9.85
N GLU A 147 24.86 -12.66 -11.00
CA GLU A 147 25.37 -13.94 -11.53
C GLU A 147 26.92 -13.90 -11.63
N PHE A 148 27.50 -12.81 -12.14
CA PHE A 148 28.95 -12.64 -12.21
C PHE A 148 29.60 -12.55 -10.83
N PHE A 149 29.02 -11.78 -9.91
CA PHE A 149 29.48 -11.67 -8.54
C PHE A 149 29.50 -13.03 -7.82
N GLN A 150 28.47 -13.85 -8.01
CA GLN A 150 28.39 -15.18 -7.41
C GLN A 150 29.49 -16.13 -7.93
N VAL A 151 29.85 -16.02 -9.21
CA VAL A 151 30.94 -16.81 -9.80
C VAL A 151 32.32 -16.33 -9.31
N LEU A 152 32.47 -15.02 -9.11
CA LEU A 152 33.73 -14.40 -8.69
C LEU A 152 33.95 -14.42 -7.17
N LYS A 153 33.02 -15.00 -6.39
CA LYS A 153 33.05 -15.05 -4.91
C LYS A 153 34.47 -15.09 -4.37
N CYS A 154 34.90 -13.98 -3.76
CA CYS A 154 36.28 -13.85 -3.30
C CYS A 154 36.58 -14.99 -2.33
N LYS A 155 37.52 -15.86 -2.69
CA LYS A 155 37.96 -17.00 -1.85
C LYS A 155 38.38 -16.57 -0.44
N ASN A 156 38.64 -15.27 -0.23
CA ASN A 156 38.92 -14.67 1.07
C ASN A 156 38.26 -13.28 1.24
N LEU A 157 37.01 -13.25 1.73
CA LEU A 157 36.23 -12.02 1.95
C LEU A 157 36.91 -11.01 2.90
N ARG A 158 37.76 -11.45 3.84
CA ARG A 158 38.48 -10.53 4.75
C ARG A 158 39.49 -9.66 4.02
N ARG A 159 40.09 -10.19 2.95
CA ARG A 159 41.08 -9.51 2.10
C ARG A 159 40.45 -8.71 0.96
N ALA A 160 39.13 -8.82 0.76
CA ALA A 160 38.44 -8.05 -0.27
C ALA A 160 38.56 -6.53 0.01
N SER A 161 38.59 -5.74 -1.06
CA SER A 161 38.56 -4.28 -0.96
C SER A 161 37.23 -3.80 -0.37
N SER A 162 37.19 -2.60 0.20
CA SER A 162 35.91 -2.02 0.68
C SER A 162 34.91 -1.88 -0.45
N LYS A 163 35.36 -1.43 -1.64
CA LYS A 163 34.54 -1.28 -2.85
C LYS A 163 33.85 -2.59 -3.26
N THR A 164 34.59 -3.69 -3.27
CA THR A 164 34.04 -5.02 -3.59
C THR A 164 32.98 -5.48 -2.57
N LEU A 165 33.20 -5.20 -1.27
CA LEU A 165 32.23 -5.53 -0.23
C LEU A 165 30.95 -4.66 -0.35
N GLU A 166 31.10 -3.37 -0.61
CA GLU A 166 29.99 -2.42 -0.79
C GLU A 166 29.12 -2.78 -2.00
N ASN A 167 29.74 -3.06 -3.14
CA ASN A 167 29.06 -3.52 -4.35
C ASN A 167 28.39 -4.88 -4.15
N GLY A 168 29.04 -5.79 -3.45
CA GLY A 168 28.44 -7.08 -3.09
C GLY A 168 27.20 -6.93 -2.19
N ILE A 169 27.27 -6.05 -1.19
CA ILE A 169 26.12 -5.73 -0.30
C ILE A 169 24.96 -5.14 -1.10
N TRP A 170 25.26 -4.19 -2.00
CA TRP A 170 24.27 -3.58 -2.89
C TRP A 170 23.58 -4.61 -3.79
N LEU A 171 24.35 -5.50 -4.44
CA LEU A 171 23.79 -6.57 -5.26
C LEU A 171 22.93 -7.55 -4.44
N CYS A 172 23.38 -7.93 -3.24
CA CYS A 172 22.61 -8.80 -2.35
C CYS A 172 21.30 -8.15 -1.89
N TYR A 173 21.28 -6.84 -1.65
CA TYR A 173 20.07 -6.07 -1.37
C TYR A 173 19.05 -6.17 -2.51
N HIS A 174 19.48 -5.98 -3.77
CA HIS A 174 18.57 -6.07 -4.92
C HIS A 174 18.11 -7.50 -5.26
N MET A 175 18.92 -8.51 -4.93
CA MET A 175 18.69 -9.91 -5.29
C MET A 175 18.15 -10.77 -4.14
N ASP A 176 17.93 -10.18 -2.97
CA ASP A 176 17.34 -10.85 -1.82
C ASP A 176 18.17 -12.02 -1.26
N ASP A 177 19.51 -11.94 -1.34
CA ASP A 177 20.39 -12.97 -0.76
C ASP A 177 20.88 -12.58 0.63
N ALA A 178 20.04 -12.88 1.62
CA ALA A 178 20.34 -12.66 3.03
C ALA A 178 21.58 -13.42 3.52
N ASN A 179 21.86 -14.62 2.97
CA ASN A 179 22.96 -15.46 3.43
C ASN A 179 24.31 -14.86 3.03
N THR A 180 24.46 -14.51 1.75
CA THR A 180 25.68 -13.85 1.27
C THR A 180 25.81 -12.45 1.87
N LEU A 181 24.70 -11.72 2.06
CA LEU A 181 24.70 -10.41 2.71
C LEU A 181 25.30 -10.45 4.12
N GLN A 182 24.92 -11.44 4.95
CA GLN A 182 25.45 -11.56 6.31
C GLN A 182 26.98 -11.79 6.31
N LEU A 183 27.49 -12.62 5.40
CA LEU A 183 28.92 -12.87 5.27
C LEU A 183 29.70 -11.62 4.84
N LEU A 184 29.16 -10.87 3.87
CA LEU A 184 29.75 -9.63 3.39
C LEU A 184 29.73 -8.55 4.48
N LEU A 185 28.60 -8.39 5.16
CA LEU A 185 28.43 -7.42 6.24
C LEU A 185 29.42 -7.70 7.38
N TYR A 186 29.57 -8.96 7.78
CA TYR A 186 30.55 -9.34 8.81
C TYR A 186 31.98 -8.95 8.42
N ALA A 187 32.38 -9.20 7.17
CA ALA A 187 33.70 -8.79 6.66
C ALA A 187 33.83 -7.26 6.57
N TYR A 188 32.75 -6.55 6.22
CA TYR A 188 32.73 -5.10 6.09
C TYR A 188 32.84 -4.38 7.45
N LEU A 189 32.15 -4.86 8.48
CA LEU A 189 32.20 -4.27 9.82
C LEU A 189 33.59 -4.36 10.48
N GLN A 190 34.43 -5.31 10.03
CA GLN A 190 35.82 -5.45 10.46
C GLN A 190 36.77 -4.41 9.84
N LYS A 191 36.35 -3.67 8.81
CA LYS A 191 37.16 -2.60 8.21
C LYS A 191 37.28 -1.40 9.15
N ALA A 192 38.34 -0.60 8.99
CA ALA A 192 38.60 0.56 9.84
C ALA A 192 37.46 1.59 9.76
N SER A 193 36.94 1.83 8.55
CA SER A 193 35.79 2.67 8.27
C SER A 193 34.73 1.89 7.51
N TYR A 194 33.48 2.35 7.64
CA TYR A 194 32.35 1.88 6.85
C TYR A 194 31.44 3.06 6.50
N ASP A 195 30.75 2.94 5.38
CA ASP A 195 29.82 3.94 4.88
C ASP A 195 28.39 3.67 5.36
N SER A 196 27.71 4.73 5.81
CA SER A 196 26.34 4.62 6.34
C SER A 196 25.34 4.24 5.26
N LYS A 197 25.53 4.64 3.99
CA LYS A 197 24.64 4.25 2.89
C LYS A 197 24.75 2.75 2.58
N THR A 198 25.96 2.20 2.60
CA THR A 198 26.17 0.74 2.49
C THR A 198 25.51 -0.02 3.63
N LEU A 199 25.65 0.46 4.87
CA LEU A 199 24.96 -0.13 6.02
C LEU A 199 23.44 -0.02 5.88
N SER A 200 22.91 1.05 5.27
CA SER A 200 21.48 1.18 4.98
C SER A 200 21.01 0.05 4.09
N TYR A 201 21.71 -0.29 3.00
CA TYR A 201 21.33 -1.43 2.16
C TYR A 201 21.27 -2.74 2.97
N ALA A 202 22.27 -2.98 3.81
CA ALA A 202 22.32 -4.19 4.62
C ALA A 202 21.18 -4.30 5.64
N VAL A 203 20.91 -3.24 6.41
CA VAL A 203 19.82 -3.23 7.41
C VAL A 203 18.46 -3.31 6.72
N ASN A 204 18.27 -2.54 5.64
CA ASN A 204 16.98 -2.45 4.96
C ASN A 204 16.63 -3.71 4.16
N ALA A 205 17.60 -4.52 3.74
CA ALA A 205 17.34 -5.85 3.17
C ALA A 205 16.50 -6.71 4.14
N PHE A 206 16.84 -6.71 5.45
CA PHE A 206 16.08 -7.44 6.45
C PHE A 206 14.72 -6.79 6.76
N VAL A 207 14.65 -5.44 6.78
CA VAL A 207 13.38 -4.71 6.98
C VAL A 207 12.38 -5.06 5.87
N LEU A 208 12.79 -4.98 4.61
CA LEU A 208 11.95 -5.25 3.44
C LEU A 208 11.57 -6.74 3.32
N ASN A 209 12.31 -7.63 3.98
CA ASN A 209 11.97 -9.04 4.17
C ASN A 209 11.09 -9.33 5.37
N TYR A 210 10.59 -8.29 6.03
CA TYR A 210 9.75 -8.39 7.23
C TYR A 210 10.49 -8.96 8.45
N ASP A 211 11.82 -9.07 8.43
CA ASP A 211 12.65 -9.49 9.58
C ASP A 211 13.06 -8.28 10.44
N VAL A 212 12.06 -7.48 10.83
CA VAL A 212 12.25 -6.21 11.53
C VAL A 212 12.94 -6.37 12.89
N GLN A 213 12.65 -7.42 13.65
CA GLN A 213 13.33 -7.65 14.93
C GLN A 213 14.83 -7.92 14.77
N PHE A 214 15.20 -8.66 13.72
CA PHE A 214 16.61 -8.90 13.40
C PHE A 214 17.27 -7.58 12.96
N ALA A 215 16.62 -6.84 12.06
CA ALA A 215 17.11 -5.53 11.61
C ALA A 215 17.32 -4.54 12.77
N LYS A 216 16.40 -4.50 13.75
CA LYS A 216 16.53 -3.71 14.97
C LYS A 216 17.78 -4.08 15.76
N SER A 217 17.97 -5.37 16.01
CA SER A 217 19.11 -5.88 16.79
C SER A 217 20.44 -5.64 16.08
N LEU A 218 20.43 -5.81 14.75
CA LEU A 218 21.57 -5.50 13.89
C LEU A 218 21.93 -4.02 13.94
N LEU A 219 20.95 -3.13 13.79
CA LEU A 219 21.19 -1.69 13.85
C LEU A 219 21.73 -1.26 15.22
N GLN A 220 21.16 -1.79 16.32
CA GLN A 220 21.68 -1.55 17.66
C GLN A 220 23.15 -1.99 17.76
N SER A 221 23.48 -3.18 17.26
CA SER A 221 24.85 -3.69 17.29
C SER A 221 25.81 -2.80 16.49
N ILE A 222 25.36 -2.25 15.36
CA ILE A 222 26.14 -1.32 14.53
C ILE A 222 26.37 0.01 15.27
N VAL A 223 25.37 0.53 15.97
CA VAL A 223 25.49 1.74 16.81
C VAL A 223 26.48 1.49 17.95
N ASP A 224 26.38 0.35 18.61
CA ASP A 224 27.22 -0.04 19.75
C ASP A 224 28.71 -0.25 19.37
N LEU A 225 29.03 -0.46 18.09
CA LEU A 225 30.43 -0.50 17.61
C LEU A 225 31.16 0.84 17.76
N GLY A 226 30.44 1.93 18.02
CA GLY A 226 31.01 3.23 18.39
C GLY A 226 31.69 4.01 17.26
N LYS A 227 31.69 3.50 16.01
CA LYS A 227 32.23 4.27 14.87
C LYS A 227 31.22 5.31 14.37
N PRO A 228 31.67 6.41 13.74
CA PRO A 228 30.79 7.47 13.26
C PRO A 228 29.73 6.99 12.27
N LEU A 229 28.47 7.37 12.48
CA LEU A 229 27.32 7.04 11.64
C LEU A 229 26.57 8.30 11.21
N ASN A 230 26.18 8.36 9.94
CA ASN A 230 25.44 9.45 9.32
C ASN A 230 23.93 9.17 9.32
N SER A 231 23.11 10.24 9.33
CA SER A 231 21.65 10.22 9.34
C SER A 231 21.00 9.45 8.18
N VAL A 232 21.72 9.23 7.07
CA VAL A 232 21.28 8.40 5.93
C VAL A 232 20.79 7.00 6.38
N LEU A 233 21.45 6.43 7.40
CA LEU A 233 21.12 5.10 7.93
C LEU A 233 19.78 5.12 8.66
N ILE A 234 19.58 6.08 9.57
CA ILE A 234 18.34 6.18 10.32
C ILE A 234 17.18 6.65 9.42
N SER A 235 17.40 7.58 8.50
CA SER A 235 16.37 8.11 7.59
C SER A 235 15.78 6.99 6.73
N SER A 236 16.63 6.22 6.06
CA SER A 236 16.23 5.09 5.20
C SER A 236 15.57 3.97 5.99
N THR A 237 16.12 3.64 7.16
CA THR A 237 15.59 2.57 8.01
C THR A 237 14.21 2.91 8.57
N ILE A 238 14.01 4.13 9.08
CA ILE A 238 12.69 4.58 9.58
C ILE A 238 11.67 4.62 8.45
N ALA A 239 12.03 5.15 7.27
CA ALA A 239 11.15 5.17 6.10
C ALA A 239 10.65 3.75 5.75
N ASN A 240 11.57 2.79 5.64
CA ASN A 240 11.21 1.40 5.31
C ASN A 240 10.46 0.67 6.43
N LEU A 241 10.78 0.92 7.70
CA LEU A 241 10.02 0.39 8.85
C LEU A 241 8.55 0.81 8.79
N VAL A 242 8.30 2.07 8.42
CA VAL A 242 6.95 2.59 8.23
C VAL A 242 6.28 1.94 7.02
N LYS A 243 6.99 1.77 5.89
CA LYS A 243 6.47 1.11 4.67
C LYS A 243 6.02 -0.33 4.94
N VAL A 244 6.80 -1.12 5.69
CA VAL A 244 6.47 -2.53 6.00
C VAL A 244 5.46 -2.71 7.15
N GLY A 245 5.03 -1.60 7.78
CA GLY A 245 4.10 -1.65 8.90
C GLY A 245 4.70 -2.26 10.16
N ALA A 246 5.93 -1.87 10.49
CA ALA A 246 6.61 -2.27 11.71
C ALA A 246 5.77 -1.93 12.96
N ILE A 247 5.96 -2.74 14.00
CA ILE A 247 5.42 -2.47 15.33
C ILE A 247 6.08 -1.19 15.88
N PHE A 248 5.30 -0.33 16.55
CA PHE A 248 5.74 1.00 16.95
C PHE A 248 6.91 0.94 17.93
N GLU A 249 6.90 -0.02 18.85
CA GLU A 249 7.95 -0.25 19.84
C GLU A 249 9.32 -0.48 19.19
N ASN A 250 9.38 -1.07 18.00
CA ASN A 250 10.64 -1.23 17.27
C ASN A 250 11.15 0.11 16.72
N LEU A 251 10.24 0.97 16.25
CA LEU A 251 10.54 2.31 15.77
C LEU A 251 11.01 3.22 16.92
N ASP A 252 10.32 3.18 18.06
CA ASP A 252 10.67 3.91 19.28
C ASP A 252 12.04 3.48 19.82
N CYS A 253 12.30 2.16 19.92
CA CYS A 253 13.58 1.62 20.35
C CYS A 253 14.75 2.08 19.46
N ILE A 254 14.60 2.02 18.14
CA ILE A 254 15.62 2.47 17.18
C ILE A 254 15.86 3.97 17.29
N THR A 255 14.77 4.75 17.41
CA THR A 255 14.83 6.20 17.56
C THR A 255 15.59 6.60 18.83
N HIS A 256 15.25 5.97 19.96
CA HIS A 256 15.88 6.27 21.24
C HIS A 256 17.37 5.88 21.25
N SER A 257 17.69 4.69 20.73
CA SER A 257 19.07 4.22 20.58
C SER A 257 19.92 5.22 19.80
N TRP A 258 19.44 5.65 18.63
CA TRP A 258 20.16 6.61 17.79
C TRP A 258 20.38 7.96 18.48
N LEU A 259 19.33 8.51 19.11
CA LEU A 259 19.41 9.82 19.77
C LEU A 259 20.28 9.82 21.04
N SER A 260 20.44 8.65 21.67
CA SER A 260 21.26 8.50 22.88
C SER A 260 22.75 8.28 22.59
N ALA A 261 23.10 7.88 21.37
CA ALA A 261 24.46 7.47 21.01
C ALA A 261 25.32 8.66 20.54
N GLN A 262 26.54 8.76 21.07
CA GLN A 262 27.47 9.86 20.77
C GLN A 262 28.11 9.76 19.37
N ASN A 263 28.17 8.57 18.79
CA ASN A 263 28.74 8.31 17.47
C ASN A 263 27.73 8.49 16.32
N CYS A 264 26.48 8.82 16.62
CA CYS A 264 25.41 9.03 15.65
C CYS A 264 25.23 10.51 15.35
N SER A 265 25.15 10.88 14.07
CA SER A 265 24.81 12.25 13.69
C SER A 265 23.35 12.59 14.02
N VAL A 266 23.06 13.88 14.21
CA VAL A 266 21.69 14.36 14.41
C VAL A 266 20.81 13.96 13.21
N PRO A 267 19.63 13.35 13.43
CA PRO A 267 18.70 13.02 12.34
C PRO A 267 18.18 14.27 11.64
N ASP A 268 17.97 14.19 10.32
CA ASP A 268 17.40 15.30 9.56
C ASP A 268 15.95 15.60 9.99
N VAL A 269 15.49 16.83 9.74
CA VAL A 269 14.14 17.28 10.11
C VAL A 269 13.05 16.40 9.50
N ARG A 270 13.25 15.91 8.27
CA ARG A 270 12.29 15.05 7.57
C ARG A 270 12.09 13.73 8.33
N THR A 271 13.18 13.13 8.81
CA THR A 271 13.21 11.90 9.60
C THR A 271 12.51 12.14 10.93
N ILE A 272 12.81 13.24 11.63
CA ILE A 272 12.11 13.61 12.86
C ILE A 272 10.63 13.86 12.62
N ALA A 273 10.24 14.50 11.51
CA ALA A 273 8.83 14.71 11.15
C ALA A 273 8.11 13.38 10.89
N LEU A 274 8.75 12.42 10.20
CA LEU A 274 8.19 11.09 9.99
C LEU A 274 8.06 10.31 11.30
N ILE A 275 9.07 10.36 12.18
CA ILE A 275 9.02 9.78 13.52
C ILE A 275 7.87 10.39 14.31
N TYR A 276 7.81 11.72 14.39
CA TYR A 276 6.76 12.43 15.11
C TYR A 276 5.36 12.07 14.61
N LYS A 277 5.19 11.90 13.29
CA LYS A 277 3.94 11.40 12.69
C LYS A 277 3.54 10.03 13.23
N GLN A 278 4.49 9.12 13.43
CA GLN A 278 4.20 7.80 14.02
C GLN A 278 3.88 7.88 15.51
N TYR A 279 4.55 8.76 16.26
CA TYR A 279 4.22 9.02 17.68
C TYR A 279 2.83 9.62 17.83
N LEU A 280 2.45 10.59 17.01
CA LEU A 280 1.09 11.14 17.05
C LEU A 280 0.02 10.10 16.69
N LYS A 281 0.36 9.14 15.82
CA LYS A 281 -0.57 8.09 15.37
C LYS A 281 -0.72 6.93 16.35
N TYR A 282 0.37 6.53 17.02
CA TYR A 282 0.41 5.30 17.83
C TYR A 282 0.94 5.50 19.24
N GLY A 283 1.61 6.62 19.51
CA GLY A 283 2.23 6.95 20.78
C GLY A 283 1.22 7.15 21.91
N LEU A 284 1.66 6.84 23.12
CA LEU A 284 1.01 7.24 24.36
C LEU A 284 1.32 8.72 24.65
N HIS A 285 0.50 9.34 25.51
CA HIS A 285 0.65 10.77 25.83
C HIS A 285 2.09 11.13 26.25
N ASP A 286 2.67 10.38 27.20
CA ASP A 286 4.03 10.62 27.69
C ASP A 286 5.10 10.45 26.60
N GLU A 287 4.92 9.49 25.68
CA GLU A 287 5.83 9.29 24.55
C GLU A 287 5.77 10.46 23.57
N ILE A 288 4.55 10.99 23.33
CA ILE A 288 4.34 12.18 22.49
C ILE A 288 5.01 13.40 23.12
N THR A 289 4.88 13.60 24.44
CA THR A 289 5.53 14.70 25.14
C THR A 289 7.07 14.60 25.07
N LYS A 290 7.63 13.39 25.22
CA LYS A 290 9.09 13.17 25.11
C LYS A 290 9.63 13.49 23.72
N ILE A 291 8.96 13.05 22.66
CA ILE A 291 9.42 13.38 21.30
C ILE A 291 9.25 14.87 21.00
N GLN A 292 8.22 15.54 21.54
CA GLN A 292 8.08 16.99 21.44
C GLN A 292 9.24 17.74 22.09
N GLN A 293 9.63 17.35 23.32
CA GLN A 293 10.82 17.93 23.98
C GLN A 293 12.10 17.69 23.15
N THR A 294 12.24 16.50 22.57
CA THR A 294 13.37 16.19 21.67
C THR A 294 13.39 17.10 20.46
N ILE A 295 12.25 17.33 19.81
CA ILE A 295 12.11 18.26 18.67
C ILE A 295 12.53 19.69 19.06
N GLU A 296 12.17 20.13 20.28
CA GLU A 296 12.58 21.43 20.80
C GLU A 296 14.09 21.50 21.03
N ASN A 297 14.68 20.47 21.65
CA ASN A 297 16.12 20.40 21.91
C ASN A 297 16.96 20.35 20.62
N LEU A 298 16.43 19.74 19.56
CA LEU A 298 17.08 19.72 18.23
C LEU A 298 16.89 21.03 17.45
N GLY A 299 16.11 22.00 17.96
CA GLY A 299 15.85 23.27 17.30
C GLY A 299 14.82 23.19 16.16
N TYR A 300 14.02 22.13 16.08
CA TYR A 300 13.09 21.88 14.97
C TYR A 300 11.65 22.33 15.24
N LYS A 301 11.36 22.87 16.43
CA LYS A 301 10.00 23.28 16.88
C LYS A 301 9.22 24.10 15.85
N ASN A 302 9.89 25.08 15.23
CA ASN A 302 9.25 26.04 14.31
C ASN A 302 9.34 25.61 12.84
N HIS A 303 9.87 24.42 12.54
CA HIS A 303 10.03 23.98 11.16
C HIS A 303 8.69 23.57 10.54
N TYR A 304 8.41 24.00 9.30
CA TYR A 304 7.12 23.79 8.64
C TYR A 304 6.69 22.32 8.56
N LEU A 305 7.62 21.38 8.33
CA LEU A 305 7.34 19.93 8.33
C LEU A 305 6.79 19.43 9.67
N ILE A 306 7.29 19.91 10.80
CA ILE A 306 6.82 19.53 12.14
C ILE A 306 5.41 20.08 12.36
N SER A 307 5.20 21.36 12.06
CA SER A 307 3.89 22.02 12.16
C SER A 307 2.85 21.36 11.27
N MET A 308 3.22 21.00 10.04
CA MET A 308 2.35 20.32 9.07
C MET A 308 1.97 18.92 9.54
N VAL A 309 2.93 18.12 10.03
CA VAL A 309 2.65 16.79 10.58
C VAL A 309 1.71 16.85 11.78
N LYS A 310 1.93 17.82 12.68
CA LYS A 310 1.06 18.06 13.82
C LYS A 310 -0.36 18.40 13.37
N LEU A 311 -0.50 19.39 12.48
CA LEU A 311 -1.80 19.82 11.93
C LEU A 311 -2.55 18.67 11.27
N HIS A 312 -1.89 17.91 10.40
CA HIS A 312 -2.49 16.76 9.74
C HIS A 312 -3.00 15.72 10.75
N SER A 313 -2.25 15.47 11.82
CA SER A 313 -2.68 14.56 12.88
C SER A 313 -3.86 15.10 13.69
N ASP A 314 -3.82 16.37 14.07
CA ASP A 314 -4.90 17.02 14.82
C ASP A 314 -6.21 17.02 14.00
N ILE A 315 -6.12 17.23 12.68
CA ILE A 315 -7.24 17.07 11.76
C ILE A 315 -7.73 15.61 11.75
N GLN A 316 -6.81 14.65 11.63
CA GLN A 316 -7.15 13.22 11.55
C GLN A 316 -7.81 12.67 12.83
N MET A 317 -7.40 13.15 14.00
CA MET A 317 -7.83 12.60 15.29
C MET A 317 -9.14 13.19 15.82
N ARG A 318 -9.65 14.28 15.23
CA ARG A 318 -10.88 14.95 15.72
C ARG A 318 -12.16 14.13 15.53
N VAL A 319 -12.33 13.47 14.38
CA VAL A 319 -13.56 12.75 14.06
C VAL A 319 -13.23 11.40 13.45
N ASN A 320 -13.91 10.35 13.89
CA ASN A 320 -13.79 9.01 13.31
C ASN A 320 -14.61 8.89 12.01
N THR A 321 -14.40 9.80 11.07
CA THR A 321 -15.00 9.82 9.74
C THR A 321 -13.97 9.39 8.68
N GLN A 322 -14.44 8.79 7.60
CA GLN A 322 -13.61 8.48 6.44
C GLN A 322 -13.23 9.75 5.67
N LYS A 323 -14.12 10.75 5.64
CA LYS A 323 -13.86 12.07 5.09
C LYS A 323 -13.95 13.12 6.20
N ILE A 324 -12.91 13.93 6.29
CA ILE A 324 -12.75 14.95 7.33
C ILE A 324 -13.22 16.28 6.76
N HIS A 325 -14.07 16.96 7.54
CA HIS A 325 -14.45 18.34 7.26
C HIS A 325 -13.39 19.29 7.83
N LEU A 326 -12.76 20.09 6.97
CA LEU A 326 -11.83 21.13 7.40
C LEU A 326 -12.61 22.34 7.94
N THR A 327 -12.33 22.74 9.16
CA THR A 327 -12.83 23.97 9.79
C THR A 327 -12.10 25.20 9.25
N THR A 328 -12.67 26.39 9.47
CA THR A 328 -12.00 27.66 9.13
C THR A 328 -10.63 27.79 9.79
N HIS A 329 -10.49 27.31 11.04
CA HIS A 329 -9.22 27.31 11.75
C HIS A 329 -8.16 26.45 11.05
N ASP A 330 -8.54 25.27 10.55
CA ASP A 330 -7.62 24.40 9.82
C ASP A 330 -7.11 25.07 8.55
N ILE A 331 -8.00 25.74 7.81
CA ILE A 331 -7.64 26.46 6.59
C ILE A 331 -6.68 27.61 6.94
N CYS A 332 -6.93 28.36 8.01
CA CYS A 332 -6.01 29.40 8.47
C CYS A 332 -4.64 28.82 8.81
N GLN A 333 -4.56 27.68 9.50
CA GLN A 333 -3.28 27.05 9.84
C GLN A 333 -2.54 26.51 8.61
N ILE A 334 -3.26 25.89 7.66
CA ILE A 334 -2.71 25.50 6.34
C ILE A 334 -2.08 26.73 5.67
N LEU A 335 -2.81 27.84 5.58
CA LEU A 335 -2.29 29.07 4.96
C LEU A 335 -1.12 29.68 5.73
N GLN A 336 -1.13 29.64 7.06
CA GLN A 336 -0.02 30.11 7.89
C GLN A 336 1.26 29.30 7.65
N ILE A 337 1.17 27.97 7.58
CA ILE A 337 2.32 27.11 7.27
C ILE A 337 2.81 27.38 5.85
N ARG A 338 1.90 27.51 4.87
CA ARG A 338 2.22 27.90 3.49
C ARG A 338 3.01 29.21 3.45
N ASN A 339 2.57 30.23 4.19
CA ASN A 339 3.24 31.53 4.22
C ASN A 339 4.65 31.45 4.82
N SER A 340 4.90 30.51 5.74
CA SER A 340 6.24 30.30 6.32
C SER A 340 7.27 29.76 5.32
N VAL A 341 6.83 29.16 4.21
CA VAL A 341 7.72 28.59 3.18
C VAL A 341 7.67 29.35 1.85
N ALA A 342 6.86 30.40 1.73
CA ALA A 342 6.58 31.09 0.48
C ALA A 342 7.83 31.54 -0.31
N TYR A 343 8.91 31.91 0.40
CA TYR A 343 10.16 32.37 -0.21
C TYR A 343 11.11 31.24 -0.65
N ASN A 344 10.79 29.97 -0.37
CA ASN A 344 11.59 28.81 -0.78
C ASN A 344 10.75 27.90 -1.67
N LEU A 345 11.01 27.94 -2.98
CA LEU A 345 10.26 27.18 -3.99
C LEU A 345 10.27 25.66 -3.73
N SER A 346 11.41 25.11 -3.28
CA SER A 346 11.53 23.69 -2.97
C SER A 346 10.70 23.32 -1.74
N ALA A 347 10.78 24.11 -0.67
CA ALA A 347 10.00 23.89 0.54
C ALA A 347 8.49 24.04 0.27
N SER A 348 8.09 25.04 -0.50
CA SER A 348 6.70 25.23 -0.95
C SER A 348 6.19 24.06 -1.76
N ARG A 349 6.99 23.53 -2.70
CA ARG A 349 6.62 22.32 -3.47
C ARG A 349 6.38 21.13 -2.54
N ILE A 350 7.31 20.84 -1.64
CA ILE A 350 7.20 19.74 -0.66
C ILE A 350 5.94 19.91 0.20
N TYR A 351 5.71 21.14 0.70
CA TYR A 351 4.54 21.47 1.50
C TYR A 351 3.23 21.19 0.76
N TYR A 352 3.09 21.70 -0.47
CA TYR A 352 1.88 21.51 -1.28
C TYR A 352 1.66 20.04 -1.60
N GLU A 353 2.69 19.31 -2.01
CA GLU A 353 2.59 17.90 -2.38
C GLU A 353 2.25 16.99 -1.19
N SER A 354 2.85 17.22 -0.02
CA SER A 354 2.51 16.47 1.20
C SER A 354 1.11 16.83 1.73
N THR A 355 0.69 18.09 1.64
CA THR A 355 -0.68 18.53 2.00
C THR A 355 -1.71 17.94 1.03
N LEU A 356 -1.42 17.95 -0.27
CA LEU A 356 -2.24 17.32 -1.30
C LEU A 356 -2.40 15.82 -1.03
N ALA A 357 -1.32 15.12 -0.70
CA ALA A 357 -1.35 13.70 -0.36
C ALA A 357 -2.17 13.38 0.90
N PHE A 358 -2.11 14.26 1.91
CA PHE A 358 -2.96 14.16 3.09
C PHE A 358 -4.45 14.34 2.73
N LEU A 359 -4.80 15.44 2.05
CA LEU A 359 -6.18 15.74 1.66
C LEU A 359 -6.74 14.70 0.69
N ALA A 360 -5.92 14.14 -0.20
CA ALA A 360 -6.36 13.13 -1.17
C ALA A 360 -6.88 11.88 -0.48
N ARG A 361 -6.31 11.54 0.68
CA ARG A 361 -6.74 10.39 1.48
C ARG A 361 -7.91 10.72 2.39
N HIS A 362 -7.94 11.92 2.95
CA HIS A 362 -8.78 12.24 4.10
C HIS A 362 -9.87 13.28 3.84
N ALA A 363 -9.85 14.01 2.72
CA ALA A 363 -10.79 15.10 2.44
C ALA A 363 -11.60 14.86 1.16
N THR A 364 -12.60 15.73 0.94
CA THR A 364 -13.42 15.78 -0.27
C THR A 364 -12.68 16.45 -1.43
N THR A 365 -13.10 16.16 -2.66
CA THR A 365 -12.44 16.65 -3.89
C THR A 365 -12.34 18.17 -3.95
N ASN A 366 -13.33 18.91 -3.46
CA ASN A 366 -13.32 20.39 -3.44
C ASN A 366 -12.13 20.96 -2.65
N LYS A 367 -11.72 20.30 -1.56
CA LYS A 367 -10.56 20.74 -0.76
C LYS A 367 -9.24 20.42 -1.46
N LEU A 368 -9.22 19.37 -2.27
CA LEU A 368 -8.11 19.05 -3.16
C LEU A 368 -7.91 20.15 -4.21
N GLU A 369 -8.99 20.54 -4.87
CA GLU A 369 -8.98 21.61 -5.88
C GLU A 369 -8.51 22.94 -5.30
N PHE A 370 -8.89 23.27 -4.05
CA PHE A 370 -8.40 24.44 -3.36
C PHE A 370 -6.87 24.46 -3.26
N VAL A 371 -6.26 23.38 -2.76
CA VAL A 371 -4.79 23.30 -2.62
C VAL A 371 -4.09 23.30 -3.98
N ILE A 372 -4.68 22.67 -5.00
CA ILE A 372 -4.13 22.70 -6.37
C ILE A 372 -4.16 24.13 -6.94
N LYS A 373 -5.26 24.86 -6.73
CA LYS A 373 -5.37 26.27 -7.16
C LYS A 373 -4.33 27.15 -6.47
N GLU A 374 -4.17 27.02 -5.14
CA GLU A 374 -3.15 27.75 -4.40
C GLU A 374 -1.73 27.41 -4.87
N MET A 375 -1.44 26.13 -5.10
CA MET A 375 -0.17 25.67 -5.66
C MET A 375 0.13 26.32 -7.03
N MET A 376 -0.87 26.41 -7.90
CA MET A 376 -0.74 27.06 -9.21
C MET A 376 -0.63 28.59 -9.12
N ASN A 377 -1.36 29.23 -8.21
CA ASN A 377 -1.27 30.67 -7.94
C ASN A 377 0.14 31.08 -7.49
N ASP A 378 0.83 30.17 -6.79
CA ASP A 378 2.23 30.34 -6.36
C ASP A 378 3.25 30.02 -7.46
N GLY A 379 2.80 29.79 -8.69
CA GLY A 379 3.65 29.44 -9.82
C GLY A 379 4.24 28.03 -9.76
N ILE A 380 3.72 27.15 -8.89
CA ILE A 380 4.24 25.79 -8.71
C ILE A 380 3.39 24.83 -9.54
N GLN A 381 3.98 24.27 -10.58
CA GLN A 381 3.31 23.28 -11.42
C GLN A 381 3.24 21.91 -10.72
N PRO A 382 2.11 21.18 -10.81
CA PRO A 382 2.01 19.83 -10.28
C PRO A 382 3.09 18.89 -10.85
N SER A 383 3.83 18.25 -9.95
CA SER A 383 4.79 17.21 -10.31
C SER A 383 4.09 15.92 -10.72
N LEU A 384 4.87 14.97 -11.23
CA LEU A 384 4.37 13.62 -11.50
C LEU A 384 3.84 12.94 -10.23
N TYR A 385 4.48 13.17 -9.08
CA TYR A 385 3.98 12.71 -7.78
C TYR A 385 2.59 13.30 -7.47
N ALA A 386 2.40 14.61 -7.66
CA ALA A 386 1.10 15.25 -7.44
C ALA A 386 0.00 14.65 -8.34
N TYR A 387 0.28 14.43 -9.64
CA TYR A 387 -0.67 13.78 -10.54
C TYR A 387 -0.98 12.33 -10.15
N ASN A 388 0.00 11.58 -9.64
CA ASN A 388 -0.21 10.23 -9.12
C ASN A 388 -1.13 10.24 -7.89
N VAL A 389 -0.96 11.21 -7.00
CA VAL A 389 -1.82 11.42 -5.83
C VAL A 389 -3.25 11.73 -6.27
N ILE A 390 -3.44 12.66 -7.20
CA ILE A 390 -4.77 13.04 -7.74
C ILE A 390 -5.42 11.85 -8.45
N SER A 391 -4.65 11.11 -9.25
CA SER A 391 -5.15 9.93 -9.97
C SER A 391 -5.63 8.85 -9.01
N LYS A 392 -4.84 8.52 -7.98
CA LYS A 392 -5.22 7.57 -6.93
C LYS A 392 -6.44 8.05 -6.12
N HIS A 393 -6.58 9.35 -5.91
CA HIS A 393 -7.78 9.92 -5.29
C HIS A 393 -9.01 9.60 -6.13
N TYR A 394 -9.00 9.90 -7.44
CA TYR A 394 -10.13 9.59 -8.31
C TYR A 394 -10.44 8.09 -8.41
N VAL A 395 -9.42 7.23 -8.42
CA VAL A 395 -9.62 5.76 -8.33
C VAL A 395 -10.33 5.37 -7.03
N THR A 396 -9.93 5.97 -5.90
CA THR A 396 -10.50 5.67 -4.57
C THR A 396 -11.93 6.18 -4.45
N GLU A 397 -12.20 7.38 -4.96
CA GLU A 397 -13.52 8.02 -5.01
C GLU A 397 -14.43 7.48 -6.13
N ARG A 398 -13.93 6.55 -6.96
CA ARG A 398 -14.68 5.92 -8.06
C ARG A 398 -15.16 6.95 -9.09
N LYS A 399 -14.26 7.84 -9.48
CA LYS A 399 -14.50 8.94 -10.43
C LYS A 399 -13.72 8.71 -11.71
N PHE A 400 -14.24 7.86 -12.58
CA PHE A 400 -13.61 7.51 -13.85
C PHE A 400 -13.52 8.70 -14.83
N TYR A 401 -14.63 9.38 -15.13
CA TYR A 401 -14.62 10.50 -16.08
C TYR A 401 -13.69 11.66 -15.70
N PRO A 402 -13.66 12.12 -14.43
CA PRO A 402 -12.67 13.12 -14.00
C PRO A 402 -11.22 12.65 -14.19
N LEU A 403 -10.92 11.37 -13.94
CA LEU A 403 -9.59 10.82 -14.19
C LEU A 403 -9.26 10.78 -15.69
N LEU A 404 -10.19 10.35 -16.53
CA LEU A 404 -10.00 10.32 -17.98
C LEU A 404 -9.75 11.73 -18.54
N SER A 405 -10.50 12.73 -18.06
CA SER A 405 -10.32 14.14 -18.40
C SER A 405 -8.96 14.67 -17.94
N LEU A 406 -8.54 14.36 -16.70
CA LEU A 406 -7.20 14.71 -16.20
C LEU A 406 -6.10 14.14 -17.08
N VAL A 407 -6.24 12.87 -17.49
CA VAL A 407 -5.28 12.22 -18.39
C VAL A 407 -5.23 12.97 -19.72
N LYS A 408 -6.37 13.12 -20.38
CA LYS A 408 -6.50 13.76 -21.70
C LYS A 408 -5.99 15.21 -21.73
N ASN A 409 -6.38 16.01 -20.75
CA ASN A 409 -6.21 17.46 -20.78
C ASN A 409 -4.96 17.95 -20.05
N SER A 410 -4.36 17.14 -19.17
CA SER A 410 -3.20 17.55 -18.38
C SER A 410 -2.01 16.62 -18.51
N LEU A 411 -2.20 15.30 -18.39
CA LEU A 411 -1.07 14.37 -18.46
C LEU A 411 -0.54 14.17 -19.87
N VAL A 412 -1.41 13.87 -20.84
CA VAL A 412 -1.01 13.69 -22.25
C VAL A 412 -0.30 14.92 -22.80
N PRO A 413 -0.74 16.17 -22.50
CA PRO A 413 -0.06 17.38 -22.97
C PRO A 413 1.27 17.71 -22.26
N LEU A 414 1.45 17.31 -20.99
CA LEU A 414 2.53 17.84 -20.14
C LEU A 414 3.56 16.81 -19.69
N LYS A 415 3.30 15.50 -19.80
CA LYS A 415 4.14 14.45 -19.21
C LYS A 415 4.35 13.30 -20.19
N SER A 416 5.50 12.63 -20.07
CA SER A 416 5.78 11.36 -20.74
C SER A 416 4.86 10.25 -20.23
N PHE A 417 4.52 9.32 -21.10
CA PHE A 417 3.67 8.18 -20.79
C PHE A 417 4.28 7.30 -19.68
N GLN A 418 3.45 6.89 -18.72
CA GLN A 418 3.82 5.87 -17.73
C GLN A 418 2.80 4.74 -17.68
N PRO A 419 3.23 3.46 -17.72
CA PRO A 419 2.33 2.29 -17.75
C PRO A 419 1.31 2.23 -16.61
N GLN A 420 1.65 2.74 -15.42
CA GLN A 420 0.76 2.76 -14.26
C GLN A 420 -0.56 3.52 -14.48
N TYR A 421 -0.61 4.49 -15.41
CA TYR A 421 -1.84 5.22 -15.69
C TYR A 421 -2.89 4.36 -16.41
N VAL A 422 -2.46 3.33 -17.15
CA VAL A 422 -3.37 2.30 -17.70
C VAL A 422 -4.07 1.57 -16.55
N GLN A 423 -3.32 1.19 -15.51
CA GLN A 423 -3.87 0.55 -14.32
C GLN A 423 -4.84 1.49 -13.57
N TYR A 424 -4.50 2.77 -13.39
CA TYR A 424 -5.42 3.71 -12.72
C TYR A 424 -6.72 3.90 -13.48
N LEU A 425 -6.67 4.08 -14.81
CA LEU A 425 -7.88 4.20 -15.63
C LEU A 425 -8.72 2.93 -15.58
N PHE A 426 -8.08 1.77 -15.73
CA PHE A 426 -8.74 0.47 -15.67
C PHE A 426 -9.40 0.23 -14.29
N GLU A 427 -8.68 0.49 -13.21
CA GLU A 427 -9.20 0.33 -11.85
C GLU A 427 -10.34 1.31 -11.55
N ALA A 428 -10.21 2.58 -11.96
CA ALA A 428 -11.25 3.58 -11.79
C ALA A 428 -12.53 3.18 -12.55
N PHE A 429 -12.40 2.73 -13.80
CA PHE A 429 -13.53 2.24 -14.57
C PHE A 429 -14.18 1.04 -13.86
N LEU A 430 -13.41 0.02 -13.51
CA LEU A 430 -13.93 -1.19 -12.88
C LEU A 430 -14.60 -0.92 -11.52
N ARG A 431 -14.08 0.03 -10.73
CA ARG A 431 -14.70 0.41 -9.45
C ARG A 431 -16.00 1.21 -9.63
N THR A 432 -16.12 1.94 -10.74
CA THR A 432 -17.29 2.76 -11.07
C THR A 432 -18.38 1.90 -11.72
N TYR A 433 -18.00 1.07 -12.70
CA TYR A 433 -18.85 0.22 -13.53
C TYR A 433 -18.46 -1.27 -13.41
N PRO A 434 -18.55 -1.87 -12.21
CA PRO A 434 -18.05 -3.22 -11.95
C PRO A 434 -18.78 -4.32 -12.73
N TYR A 435 -19.92 -4.03 -13.37
CA TYR A 435 -20.68 -4.98 -14.19
C TYR A 435 -20.18 -5.06 -15.64
N GLU A 436 -19.43 -4.05 -16.11
CA GLU A 436 -18.79 -4.02 -17.44
C GLU A 436 -17.33 -4.54 -17.40
N GLY A 437 -16.89 -5.09 -16.26
CA GLY A 437 -15.49 -5.47 -16.04
C GLY A 437 -14.95 -6.52 -17.02
N LEU A 438 -15.80 -7.45 -17.48
CA LEU A 438 -15.41 -8.45 -18.47
C LEU A 438 -15.21 -7.83 -19.87
N GLU A 439 -16.11 -6.94 -20.28
CA GLU A 439 -15.99 -6.23 -21.56
C GLU A 439 -14.70 -5.38 -21.58
N LEU A 440 -14.43 -4.63 -20.50
CA LEU A 440 -13.21 -3.85 -20.35
C LEU A 440 -11.94 -4.72 -20.40
N SER A 441 -11.94 -5.87 -19.71
CA SER A 441 -10.80 -6.80 -19.70
C SER A 441 -10.48 -7.32 -21.10
N ASN A 442 -11.51 -7.69 -21.87
CA ASN A 442 -11.34 -8.17 -23.24
C ASN A 442 -10.83 -7.05 -24.16
N ALA A 443 -11.36 -5.83 -24.01
CA ALA A 443 -10.91 -4.66 -24.76
C ALA A 443 -9.44 -4.32 -24.47
N LEU A 444 -9.00 -4.40 -23.21
CA LEU A 444 -7.60 -4.20 -22.83
C LEU A 444 -6.67 -5.24 -23.49
N GLN A 445 -7.06 -6.53 -23.45
CA GLN A 445 -6.27 -7.59 -24.07
C GLN A 445 -6.13 -7.37 -25.58
N HIS A 446 -7.23 -7.06 -26.26
CA HIS A 446 -7.23 -6.76 -27.68
C HIS A 446 -6.37 -5.53 -28.02
N TRP A 447 -6.45 -4.47 -27.21
CA TRP A 447 -5.63 -3.27 -27.38
C TRP A 447 -4.13 -3.55 -27.26
N LEU A 448 -3.71 -4.34 -26.26
CA LEU A 448 -2.29 -4.68 -26.06
C LEU A 448 -1.74 -5.64 -27.13
N GLN A 449 -2.59 -6.52 -27.67
CA GLN A 449 -2.23 -7.46 -28.74
C GLN A 449 -2.19 -6.81 -30.13
N ASN A 450 -2.74 -5.60 -30.28
CA ASN A 450 -2.70 -4.87 -31.53
C ASN A 450 -1.24 -4.59 -31.95
N GLU A 451 -0.90 -4.91 -33.19
CA GLU A 451 0.44 -4.71 -33.76
C GLU A 451 0.87 -3.23 -33.75
N LYS A 452 -0.10 -2.30 -33.78
CA LYS A 452 0.15 -0.85 -33.70
C LYS A 452 0.63 -0.39 -32.31
N ASN A 453 0.49 -1.23 -31.28
CA ASN A 453 0.91 -0.89 -29.92
C ASN A 453 2.41 -1.17 -29.74
N ILE A 454 3.19 -0.10 -29.60
CA ILE A 454 4.67 -0.11 -29.57
C ILE A 454 5.29 -0.42 -28.20
N LEU A 455 4.50 -0.74 -27.17
CA LEU A 455 5.04 -1.10 -25.86
C LEU A 455 5.84 -2.41 -25.93
N ASP A 456 6.91 -2.51 -25.14
CA ASP A 456 7.68 -3.74 -25.05
C ASP A 456 6.87 -4.89 -24.41
N LEU A 457 7.25 -6.13 -24.72
CA LEU A 457 6.55 -7.32 -24.24
C LEU A 457 6.49 -7.41 -22.70
N GLY A 458 7.55 -6.98 -22.01
CA GLY A 458 7.60 -7.01 -20.55
C GLY A 458 6.61 -6.04 -19.92
N THR A 459 6.50 -4.83 -20.47
CA THR A 459 5.51 -3.84 -20.04
C THR A 459 4.08 -4.30 -20.35
N LYS A 460 3.83 -4.88 -21.53
CA LYS A 460 2.51 -5.49 -21.86
C LYS A 460 2.11 -6.56 -20.84
N GLN A 461 3.01 -7.46 -20.48
CA GLN A 461 2.77 -8.51 -19.48
C GLN A 461 2.50 -7.93 -18.09
N ARG A 462 3.27 -6.93 -17.65
CA ARG A 462 3.03 -6.24 -16.37
C ARG A 462 1.65 -5.58 -16.33
N ILE A 463 1.25 -4.87 -17.38
CA ILE A 463 -0.09 -4.26 -17.47
C ILE A 463 -1.18 -5.33 -17.35
N LEU A 464 -1.09 -6.42 -18.12
CA LEU A 464 -2.05 -7.53 -18.06
C LEU A 464 -2.15 -8.14 -16.66
N SER A 465 -1.02 -8.33 -15.98
CA SER A 465 -1.01 -8.86 -14.62
C SER A 465 -1.70 -7.91 -13.62
N SER A 466 -1.43 -6.61 -13.73
CA SER A 466 -1.96 -5.57 -12.84
C SER A 466 -3.45 -5.26 -13.03
N CYS A 467 -3.97 -5.55 -14.23
CA CYS A 467 -5.35 -5.29 -14.66
C CYS A 467 -6.18 -6.57 -14.78
N SER A 468 -5.76 -7.65 -14.14
CA SER A 468 -6.49 -8.91 -14.14
C SER A 468 -7.79 -8.80 -13.35
N VAL A 469 -8.87 -9.42 -13.83
CA VAL A 469 -10.22 -9.33 -13.27
C VAL A 469 -10.66 -10.68 -12.72
N THR A 470 -11.35 -10.67 -11.58
CA THR A 470 -11.97 -11.85 -10.97
C THR A 470 -13.47 -11.65 -10.77
N ASN A 471 -14.22 -12.74 -10.89
CA ASN A 471 -15.64 -12.78 -10.57
C ASN A 471 -15.83 -12.91 -9.04
N VAL A 472 -16.69 -12.06 -8.48
CA VAL A 472 -17.02 -11.99 -7.06
C VAL A 472 -18.50 -12.29 -6.87
N GLU A 473 -18.85 -13.02 -5.81
CA GLU A 473 -20.24 -13.32 -5.41
C GLU A 473 -20.96 -12.07 -4.85
N SER A 474 -21.03 -10.98 -5.62
CA SER A 474 -21.67 -9.71 -5.26
C SER A 474 -22.55 -9.23 -6.41
N ASN A 475 -23.83 -9.00 -6.14
CA ASN A 475 -24.75 -8.46 -7.13
C ASN A 475 -24.45 -6.99 -7.51
N MET A 476 -23.75 -6.25 -6.65
CA MET A 476 -23.40 -4.84 -6.86
C MET A 476 -22.02 -4.68 -7.51
N THR A 477 -21.10 -5.60 -7.21
CA THR A 477 -19.71 -5.58 -7.68
C THR A 477 -19.32 -6.97 -8.20
N PRO A 478 -19.92 -7.41 -9.33
CA PRO A 478 -19.73 -8.77 -9.83
C PRO A 478 -18.30 -9.01 -10.33
N PHE A 479 -17.62 -7.97 -10.81
CA PHE A 479 -16.21 -8.03 -11.15
C PHE A 479 -15.39 -7.09 -10.26
N ALA A 480 -14.19 -7.53 -9.91
CA ALA A 480 -13.19 -6.75 -9.18
C ALA A 480 -11.79 -7.10 -9.68
N LEU A 481 -10.83 -6.19 -9.48
CA LEU A 481 -9.43 -6.50 -9.75
C LEU A 481 -9.02 -7.73 -8.95
N GLN A 482 -8.35 -8.66 -9.62
CA GLN A 482 -7.69 -9.77 -8.98
C GLN A 482 -6.68 -9.21 -7.98
N LYS A 483 -6.92 -9.48 -6.71
CA LYS A 483 -5.96 -9.23 -5.66
C LYS A 483 -5.49 -10.57 -5.16
N ASP A 484 -4.18 -10.75 -5.04
CA ASP A 484 -3.64 -11.90 -4.34
C ASP A 484 -4.23 -11.92 -2.93
N THR A 485 -4.84 -13.05 -2.58
CA THR A 485 -5.57 -13.20 -1.30
C THR A 485 -4.63 -13.10 -0.08
N LEU A 486 -3.34 -13.26 -0.30
CA LEU A 486 -2.24 -12.92 0.60
C LEU A 486 -1.26 -12.05 -0.21
N LEU A 487 -1.47 -10.73 -0.22
CA LEU A 487 -0.70 -9.75 -1.01
C LEU A 487 0.82 -9.76 -0.74
N ASN A 488 1.27 -10.44 0.32
CA ASN A 488 2.66 -10.41 0.72
C ASN A 488 3.13 -11.79 1.23
N GLU A 489 3.66 -12.58 0.31
CA GLU A 489 4.21 -13.91 0.61
C GLU A 489 5.38 -13.85 1.60
N ARG A 490 6.13 -12.74 1.66
CA ARG A 490 7.28 -12.59 2.58
C ARG A 490 6.84 -12.32 4.01
N LYS A 491 5.83 -11.46 4.16
CA LYS A 491 5.17 -11.22 5.44
C LYS A 491 4.55 -12.51 5.96
N TYR A 492 3.84 -13.24 5.10
CA TYR A 492 3.11 -14.47 5.43
C TYR A 492 3.75 -15.74 4.84
N ASP A 493 5.05 -15.91 5.07
CA ASP A 493 5.95 -16.92 4.46
C ASP A 493 5.72 -18.38 4.88
N SER A 494 4.97 -18.63 5.94
CA SER A 494 4.65 -20.00 6.31
C SER A 494 3.76 -20.66 5.25
N PRO A 495 4.08 -21.88 4.77
CA PRO A 495 3.25 -22.61 3.82
C PRO A 495 1.86 -22.97 4.39
N GLN A 496 1.67 -22.81 5.69
CA GLN A 496 0.38 -22.99 6.36
C GLN A 496 -0.54 -21.78 6.20
N TRP A 497 -0.06 -20.62 5.74
CA TRP A 497 -0.94 -19.52 5.36
C TRP A 497 -1.69 -19.88 4.09
N GLY A 498 -3.01 -19.77 4.14
CA GLY A 498 -3.87 -19.96 2.98
C GLY A 498 -5.08 -19.04 3.01
N PRO A 499 -5.72 -18.80 1.86
CA PRO A 499 -6.94 -18.02 1.78
C PRO A 499 -8.07 -18.72 2.53
N MET A 500 -8.89 -17.94 3.23
CA MET A 500 -10.15 -18.43 3.78
C MET A 500 -11.27 -18.08 2.81
N LYS A 501 -11.80 -19.09 2.12
CA LYS A 501 -12.93 -18.91 1.19
C LYS A 501 -14.24 -19.06 1.92
N HIS A 502 -15.17 -18.11 1.76
CA HIS A 502 -16.50 -18.17 2.37
C HIS A 502 -17.45 -19.07 1.57
N ASN A 503 -17.13 -20.35 1.38
CA ASN A 503 -17.97 -21.28 0.61
C ASN A 503 -18.70 -22.29 1.51
N LEU A 504 -19.89 -22.70 1.08
CA LEU A 504 -20.77 -23.63 1.81
C LEU A 504 -20.29 -25.10 1.79
N LEU A 505 -19.35 -25.46 0.91
CA LEU A 505 -18.86 -26.83 0.75
C LEU A 505 -18.17 -27.33 2.04
N ARG A 506 -18.59 -28.51 2.51
CA ARG A 506 -18.13 -29.11 3.78
C ARG A 506 -16.61 -29.31 3.85
N LYS A 507 -15.96 -29.67 2.74
CA LYS A 507 -14.49 -29.79 2.62
C LYS A 507 -13.77 -28.45 2.81
N LEU A 508 -14.34 -27.34 2.32
CA LEU A 508 -13.77 -25.99 2.48
C LEU A 508 -13.95 -25.46 3.90
N LYS A 509 -15.04 -25.82 4.58
CA LYS A 509 -15.23 -25.50 6.01
C LYS A 509 -14.15 -26.09 6.91
N TRP A 510 -13.70 -27.32 6.64
CA TRP A 510 -12.62 -27.96 7.39
C TRP A 510 -11.27 -27.26 7.15
N LYS A 511 -10.92 -26.95 5.89
CA LYS A 511 -9.71 -26.16 5.57
C LYS A 511 -9.72 -24.79 6.24
N ASN A 512 -10.85 -24.10 6.25
CA ASN A 512 -10.99 -22.83 6.98
C ASN A 512 -10.77 -23.00 8.48
N LYS A 513 -11.30 -24.06 9.09
CA LYS A 513 -11.08 -24.34 10.52
C LYS A 513 -9.60 -24.57 10.84
N GLN A 514 -8.88 -25.28 9.98
CA GLN A 514 -7.43 -25.46 10.12
C GLN A 514 -6.68 -24.15 9.99
N GLN A 515 -7.00 -23.36 8.96
CA GLN A 515 -6.43 -22.02 8.75
C GLN A 515 -6.64 -21.12 9.97
N VAL A 516 -7.87 -21.04 10.47
CA VAL A 516 -8.20 -20.24 11.65
C VAL A 516 -7.42 -20.72 12.88
N THR A 517 -7.31 -22.04 13.08
CA THR A 517 -6.57 -22.63 14.20
C THR A 517 -5.08 -22.28 14.10
N PHE A 518 -4.47 -22.43 12.92
CA PHE A 518 -3.09 -22.04 12.66
C PHE A 518 -2.87 -20.55 12.93
N ARG A 519 -3.68 -19.67 12.33
CA ARG A 519 -3.55 -18.21 12.46
C ARG A 519 -3.58 -17.75 13.90
N VAL A 520 -4.50 -18.29 14.70
CA VAL A 520 -4.65 -17.92 16.11
C VAL A 520 -3.57 -18.51 17.00
N ASN A 521 -3.18 -19.77 16.80
CA ASN A 521 -2.25 -20.44 17.70
C ASN A 521 -0.78 -20.13 17.38
N LYS A 522 -0.48 -19.81 16.11
CA LYS A 522 0.90 -19.67 15.61
C LYS A 522 1.05 -18.48 14.66
N GLY A 523 0.21 -18.38 13.63
CA GLY A 523 0.38 -17.42 12.54
C GLY A 523 0.57 -15.97 13.01
N PHE A 524 -0.39 -15.40 13.75
CA PHE A 524 -0.27 -14.02 14.23
C PHE A 524 0.93 -13.81 15.15
N ARG A 525 1.28 -14.81 15.97
CA ARG A 525 2.47 -14.74 16.82
C ARG A 525 3.75 -14.68 16.00
N ASP A 526 3.85 -15.45 14.94
CA ASP A 526 5.01 -15.46 14.05
C ASP A 526 5.17 -14.11 13.33
N ILE A 527 4.07 -13.48 12.92
CA ILE A 527 4.05 -12.11 12.35
C ILE A 527 4.53 -11.07 13.37
N LEU A 528 4.05 -11.14 14.60
CA LEU A 528 4.48 -10.22 15.66
C LEU A 528 5.96 -10.44 16.05
N ARG A 529 6.43 -11.68 16.06
CA ARG A 529 7.86 -12.04 16.29
C ARG A 529 8.78 -11.50 15.22
N LYS A 530 8.31 -11.42 13.99
CA LYS A 530 8.99 -10.72 12.90
C LYS A 530 9.12 -9.22 13.15
N GLY A 531 8.28 -8.65 14.02
CA GLY A 531 8.32 -7.23 14.40
C GLY A 531 7.38 -6.35 13.57
N VAL A 532 6.39 -6.96 12.91
CA VAL A 532 5.43 -6.30 12.02
C VAL A 532 3.99 -6.55 12.44
N LYS A 533 3.08 -5.61 12.15
CA LYS A 533 1.67 -5.75 12.50
C LYS A 533 0.92 -6.63 11.49
N PRO A 534 -0.01 -7.50 11.90
CA PRO A 534 -0.88 -8.22 10.97
C PRO A 534 -1.81 -7.24 10.23
N ASP A 535 -2.13 -7.53 8.97
CA ASP A 535 -3.03 -6.67 8.21
C ASP A 535 -4.46 -6.77 8.73
N TYR A 536 -5.15 -5.62 8.78
CA TYR A 536 -6.51 -5.52 9.27
C TYR A 536 -7.47 -6.52 8.60
N HIS A 537 -7.38 -6.70 7.28
CA HIS A 537 -8.26 -7.62 6.54
C HIS A 537 -8.03 -9.10 6.94
N ILE A 538 -6.79 -9.48 7.28
CA ILE A 538 -6.47 -10.82 7.78
C ILE A 538 -7.06 -11.03 9.18
N LEU A 539 -6.97 -10.02 10.06
CA LEU A 539 -7.62 -10.04 11.37
C LEU A 539 -9.14 -10.16 11.24
N GLU A 540 -9.76 -9.32 10.41
CA GLU A 540 -11.20 -9.32 10.17
C GLU A 540 -11.70 -10.68 9.66
N ASN A 541 -11.05 -11.22 8.61
CA ASN A 541 -11.43 -12.51 8.03
C ASN A 541 -11.30 -13.65 9.04
N THR A 542 -10.26 -13.61 9.88
CA THR A 542 -10.03 -14.63 10.91
C THR A 542 -11.08 -14.53 12.01
N LEU A 543 -11.39 -13.31 12.47
CA LEU A 543 -12.43 -13.05 13.46
C LEU A 543 -13.80 -13.54 12.98
N ARG A 544 -14.11 -13.35 11.69
CA ARG A 544 -15.37 -13.82 11.06
C ARG A 544 -15.57 -15.34 11.09
N SER A 545 -14.53 -16.11 11.37
CA SER A 545 -14.59 -17.57 11.40
C SER A 545 -14.34 -18.17 12.79
N LEU A 546 -14.16 -17.32 13.81
CA LEU A 546 -13.83 -17.72 15.17
C LEU A 546 -15.05 -17.90 16.07
N LYS A 547 -14.89 -18.77 17.07
CA LYS A 547 -15.81 -18.89 18.21
C LYS A 547 -15.72 -17.65 19.10
N PHE A 548 -16.79 -17.40 19.86
CA PHE A 548 -16.96 -16.23 20.74
C PHE A 548 -15.70 -15.87 21.56
N GLN A 549 -15.19 -16.81 22.37
CA GLN A 549 -14.06 -16.57 23.28
C GLN A 549 -12.78 -16.14 22.55
N TYR A 550 -12.56 -16.63 21.33
CA TYR A 550 -11.38 -16.29 20.54
C TYR A 550 -11.51 -14.93 19.83
N ARG A 551 -12.73 -14.53 19.50
CA ARG A 551 -12.98 -13.18 18.98
C ARG A 551 -12.64 -12.12 20.04
N VAL A 552 -13.01 -12.38 21.30
CA VAL A 552 -12.68 -11.50 22.44
C VAL A 552 -11.16 -11.34 22.58
N GLY A 553 -10.42 -12.46 22.59
CA GLY A 553 -8.95 -12.40 22.69
C GLY A 553 -8.28 -11.58 21.58
N ILE A 554 -8.74 -11.67 20.33
CA ILE A 554 -8.21 -10.82 19.24
C ILE A 554 -8.49 -9.33 19.52
N ILE A 555 -9.70 -8.99 19.94
CA ILE A 555 -10.11 -7.60 20.20
C ILE A 555 -9.31 -7.00 21.36
N GLU A 556 -9.12 -7.76 22.45
CA GLU A 556 -8.35 -7.34 23.62
C GLU A 556 -6.87 -7.10 23.28
N SER A 557 -6.35 -7.85 22.30
CA SER A 557 -4.94 -7.74 21.87
C SER A 557 -4.65 -6.54 20.96
N LEU A 558 -5.68 -5.90 20.39
CA LEU A 558 -5.49 -4.75 19.49
C LEU A 558 -4.79 -3.57 20.16
N GLY A 559 -5.06 -3.36 21.46
CA GLY A 559 -4.43 -2.28 22.22
C GLY A 559 -2.92 -2.43 22.27
N GLN A 560 -2.45 -3.66 22.46
CA GLN A 560 -1.03 -3.96 22.56
C GLN A 560 -0.29 -3.89 21.22
N MET A 561 -0.99 -4.15 20.12
CA MET A 561 -0.46 -3.91 18.77
C MET A 561 -0.56 -2.45 18.34
N ARG A 562 -1.10 -1.57 19.22
CA ARG A 562 -1.45 -0.17 18.93
C ARG A 562 -2.30 -0.05 17.66
N MET A 563 -3.35 -0.88 17.58
CA MET A 563 -4.33 -0.98 16.48
C MET A 563 -5.74 -0.57 16.93
N ASN A 564 -5.84 0.37 17.87
CA ASN A 564 -7.12 0.78 18.47
C ASN A 564 -8.14 1.32 17.46
N LEU A 565 -7.69 1.94 16.36
CA LEU A 565 -8.56 2.42 15.28
C LEU A 565 -9.40 1.29 14.65
N CYS A 566 -8.94 0.04 14.72
CA CYS A 566 -9.66 -1.12 14.18
C CYS A 566 -10.69 -1.70 15.17
N LYS A 567 -10.65 -1.28 16.44
CA LYS A 567 -11.40 -1.91 17.54
C LYS A 567 -12.92 -1.80 17.34
N THR A 568 -13.42 -0.63 16.96
CA THR A 568 -14.87 -0.40 16.78
C THR A 568 -15.45 -1.35 15.75
N ARG A 569 -14.86 -1.40 14.55
CA ARG A 569 -15.33 -2.26 13.45
C ARG A 569 -15.31 -3.74 13.82
N LEU A 570 -14.22 -4.21 14.45
CA LEU A 570 -14.10 -5.60 14.88
C LEU A 570 -15.08 -5.96 16.02
N SER A 571 -15.37 -5.00 16.91
CA SER A 571 -16.37 -5.16 17.97
C SER A 571 -17.78 -5.28 17.42
N ILE A 572 -18.14 -4.48 16.41
CA ILE A 572 -19.42 -4.60 15.68
C ILE A 572 -19.54 -6.00 15.07
N ILE A 573 -18.49 -6.48 14.39
CA ILE A 573 -18.51 -7.82 13.79
C ILE A 573 -18.67 -8.90 14.86
N HIS A 574 -17.92 -8.81 15.96
CA HIS A 574 -18.04 -9.73 17.09
C HIS A 574 -19.48 -9.80 17.61
N GLU A 575 -20.10 -8.65 17.83
CA GLU A 575 -21.45 -8.58 18.38
C GLU A 575 -22.46 -9.16 17.41
N ILE A 576 -22.45 -8.76 16.13
CA ILE A 576 -23.38 -9.26 15.10
C ILE A 576 -23.31 -10.78 14.96
N MET A 577 -22.10 -11.33 14.99
CA MET A 577 -21.84 -12.76 14.90
C MET A 577 -22.20 -13.56 16.15
N SER A 578 -22.42 -12.90 17.28
CA SER A 578 -22.87 -13.53 18.52
C SER A 578 -24.39 -13.71 18.57
N ASN A 579 -25.10 -13.27 17.51
CA ASN A 579 -26.55 -13.34 17.38
C ASN A 579 -27.30 -12.80 18.63
N PRO A 580 -27.09 -11.53 18.99
CA PRO A 580 -27.58 -10.98 20.25
C PRO A 580 -29.11 -10.93 20.32
N SER A 581 -29.63 -10.86 21.55
CA SER A 581 -31.01 -10.47 21.82
C SER A 581 -31.26 -9.01 21.42
N LYS A 582 -32.52 -8.62 21.29
CA LYS A 582 -32.89 -7.23 20.95
C LYS A 582 -32.35 -6.24 21.98
N SER A 583 -32.56 -6.52 23.27
CA SER A 583 -32.11 -5.67 24.39
C SER A 583 -30.59 -5.49 24.42
N ARG A 584 -29.83 -6.58 24.21
CA ARG A 584 -28.37 -6.54 24.14
C ARG A 584 -27.89 -5.71 22.95
N LEU A 585 -28.52 -5.86 21.79
CA LEU A 585 -28.16 -5.10 20.59
C LEU A 585 -28.45 -3.59 20.75
N GLN A 586 -29.57 -3.22 21.39
CA GLN A 586 -29.88 -1.82 21.72
C GLN A 586 -28.87 -1.23 22.70
N LYS A 587 -28.51 -1.97 23.75
CA LYS A 587 -27.48 -1.54 24.71
C LYS A 587 -26.14 -1.32 24.01
N PHE A 588 -25.72 -2.28 23.18
CA PHE A 588 -24.50 -2.17 22.40
C PHE A 588 -24.51 -0.96 21.47
N LEU A 589 -25.62 -0.71 20.76
CA LEU A 589 -25.75 0.46 19.87
C LEU A 589 -25.48 1.76 20.63
N LYS A 590 -26.10 1.96 21.80
CA LYS A 590 -25.90 3.16 22.63
C LYS A 590 -24.45 3.34 23.07
N GLU A 591 -23.73 2.25 23.32
CA GLU A 591 -22.32 2.28 23.72
C GLU A 591 -21.38 2.66 22.56
N VAL A 592 -21.68 2.20 21.34
CA VAL A 592 -20.78 2.38 20.18
C VAL A 592 -21.13 3.55 19.28
N GLU A 593 -22.36 4.06 19.32
CA GLU A 593 -22.88 5.10 18.44
C GLU A 593 -21.95 6.32 18.26
N PRO A 594 -21.34 6.89 19.32
CA PRO A 594 -20.44 8.04 19.18
C PRO A 594 -19.21 7.77 18.31
N TYR A 595 -18.84 6.51 18.13
CA TYR A 595 -17.63 6.09 17.43
C TYR A 595 -17.89 5.55 16.02
N LEU A 596 -19.14 5.53 15.55
CA LEU A 596 -19.51 4.93 14.26
C LEU A 596 -19.26 5.89 13.08
N ASN A 597 -18.49 5.45 12.09
CA ASN A 597 -18.47 6.10 10.77
C ASN A 597 -19.69 5.69 9.92
N THR A 598 -19.90 6.35 8.77
CA THR A 598 -21.02 6.04 7.86
C THR A 598 -21.09 4.56 7.44
N SER A 599 -19.95 3.92 7.18
CA SER A 599 -19.93 2.49 6.80
C SER A 599 -20.36 1.57 7.94
N ASP A 600 -20.08 1.95 9.18
CA ASP A 600 -20.49 1.21 10.37
C ASP A 600 -21.98 1.38 10.63
N LYS A 601 -22.50 2.61 10.49
CA LYS A 601 -23.93 2.94 10.58
C LYS A 601 -24.77 2.12 9.60
N ILE A 602 -24.39 2.13 8.31
CA ILE A 602 -25.09 1.35 7.26
C ILE A 602 -25.06 -0.15 7.57
N PHE A 603 -23.90 -0.67 8.01
CA PHE A 603 -23.75 -2.10 8.29
C PHE A 603 -24.57 -2.55 9.50
N LEU A 604 -24.60 -1.76 10.57
CA LEU A 604 -25.35 -2.05 11.79
C LEU A 604 -26.86 -1.87 11.59
N ALA A 605 -27.29 -0.86 10.84
CA ALA A 605 -28.71 -0.63 10.49
C ALA A 605 -29.32 -1.86 9.81
N ARG A 606 -28.62 -2.46 8.83
CA ARG A 606 -29.07 -3.70 8.18
C ARG A 606 -29.29 -4.84 9.19
N ARG A 607 -28.49 -4.92 10.26
CA ARG A 607 -28.66 -5.95 11.30
C ARG A 607 -29.82 -5.65 12.23
N LEU A 608 -30.03 -4.39 12.60
CA LEU A 608 -31.17 -3.94 13.41
C LEU A 608 -32.49 -4.30 12.71
N MET A 609 -32.59 -4.01 11.41
CA MET A 609 -33.76 -4.38 10.58
C MET A 609 -34.04 -5.89 10.61
N ASN A 610 -33.01 -6.73 10.51
CA ASN A 610 -33.16 -8.20 10.58
C ASN A 610 -33.65 -8.70 11.96
N LYS A 611 -33.61 -7.86 13.00
CA LYS A 611 -34.15 -8.14 14.34
C LYS A 611 -35.46 -7.39 14.60
N ASN A 612 -36.04 -6.76 13.58
CA ASN A 612 -37.25 -5.94 13.68
C ASN A 612 -37.09 -4.76 14.67
N LEU A 613 -35.91 -4.14 14.70
CA LEU A 613 -35.61 -2.91 15.44
C LEU A 613 -35.58 -1.73 14.44
N PHE A 614 -36.75 -1.41 13.89
CA PHE A 614 -36.86 -0.47 12.77
C PHE A 614 -36.73 1.00 13.19
N THR A 615 -37.07 1.34 14.43
CA THR A 615 -36.95 2.71 14.95
C THR A 615 -35.48 3.09 15.08
N GLU A 616 -34.70 2.26 15.76
CA GLU A 616 -33.26 2.45 15.94
C GLU A 616 -32.50 2.39 14.61
N ALA A 617 -32.94 1.53 13.69
CA ALA A 617 -32.39 1.50 12.34
C ALA A 617 -32.68 2.81 11.59
N SER A 618 -33.87 3.39 11.75
CA SER A 618 -34.25 4.67 11.13
C SER A 618 -33.36 5.81 11.66
N GLU A 619 -33.22 5.93 12.98
CA GLU A 619 -32.35 6.91 13.65
C GLU A 619 -30.90 6.83 13.15
N LEU A 620 -30.38 5.60 13.06
CA LEU A 620 -29.02 5.36 12.59
C LEU A 620 -28.85 5.75 11.11
N LEU A 621 -29.83 5.40 10.26
CA LEU A 621 -29.83 5.75 8.83
C LEU A 621 -30.03 7.24 8.56
N SER A 622 -30.73 7.97 9.45
CA SER A 622 -30.85 9.43 9.38
C SER A 622 -29.58 10.14 9.84
N SER A 623 -28.80 9.54 10.74
CA SER A 623 -27.54 10.12 11.22
C SER A 623 -26.33 9.93 10.27
N VAL A 624 -26.53 9.33 9.11
CA VAL A 624 -25.47 9.11 8.11
C VAL A 624 -24.99 10.45 7.55
N ASN A 625 -23.67 10.67 7.53
CA ASN A 625 -23.08 11.88 6.97
C ASN A 625 -23.16 11.82 5.43
N ALA A 626 -23.92 12.75 4.83
CA ALA A 626 -24.13 12.84 3.39
C ALA A 626 -22.81 13.01 2.61
N ASP A 627 -21.81 13.69 3.18
CA ASP A 627 -20.52 13.94 2.51
C ASP A 627 -19.68 12.67 2.32
N GLU A 628 -19.98 11.59 3.05
CA GLU A 628 -19.29 10.29 2.95
C GLU A 628 -20.02 9.27 2.06
N VAL A 629 -21.18 9.66 1.53
CA VAL A 629 -22.04 8.78 0.73
C VAL A 629 -21.67 8.92 -0.74
N GLY A 630 -20.76 8.08 -1.20
CA GLY A 630 -20.54 7.87 -2.63
C GLY A 630 -21.70 7.12 -3.29
N ASP A 631 -21.69 7.08 -4.61
CA ASP A 631 -22.78 6.61 -5.47
C ASP A 631 -23.34 5.22 -5.09
N GLN A 632 -22.46 4.23 -4.86
CA GLN A 632 -22.89 2.90 -4.40
C GLN A 632 -23.56 2.92 -3.02
N ARG A 633 -23.09 3.77 -2.11
CA ARG A 633 -23.70 3.89 -0.77
C ARG A 633 -25.05 4.57 -0.86
N SER A 634 -25.25 5.52 -1.78
CA SER A 634 -26.55 6.13 -2.05
C SER A 634 -27.58 5.08 -2.48
N MET A 635 -27.19 4.16 -3.38
CA MET A 635 -28.05 3.03 -3.79
C MET A 635 -28.36 2.08 -2.63
N ILE A 636 -27.36 1.75 -1.80
CA ILE A 636 -27.58 0.90 -0.60
C ILE A 636 -28.52 1.59 0.40
N LEU A 637 -28.33 2.89 0.64
CA LEU A 637 -29.16 3.68 1.55
C LEU A 637 -30.59 3.77 1.07
N LEU A 638 -30.83 3.99 -0.23
CA LEU A 638 -32.16 3.96 -0.84
C LEU A 638 -32.87 2.64 -0.50
N ASN A 639 -32.22 1.50 -0.81
CA ASN A 639 -32.76 0.17 -0.52
C ASN A 639 -33.06 -0.02 0.98
N LEU A 640 -32.10 0.30 1.86
CA LEU A 640 -32.28 0.10 3.31
C LEU A 640 -33.37 1.00 3.89
N ARG A 641 -33.44 2.27 3.49
CA ARG A 641 -34.45 3.21 3.97
C ARG A 641 -35.85 2.78 3.53
N LEU A 642 -36.05 2.43 2.25
CA LEU A 642 -37.34 1.94 1.75
C LEU A 642 -37.78 0.68 2.50
N ARG A 643 -36.87 -0.30 2.66
CA ARG A 643 -37.18 -1.53 3.40
C ARG A 643 -37.50 -1.28 4.87
N ASN A 644 -36.84 -0.30 5.50
CA ASN A 644 -37.07 0.05 6.90
C ASN A 644 -38.47 0.65 7.08
N GLU A 645 -38.82 1.65 6.28
CA GLU A 645 -40.10 2.34 6.39
C GLU A 645 -41.27 1.44 5.95
N LEU A 646 -41.08 0.56 4.97
CA LEU A 646 -42.04 -0.51 4.66
C LEU A 646 -42.27 -1.48 5.83
N GLY A 647 -41.22 -1.78 6.59
CA GLY A 647 -41.31 -2.57 7.83
C GLY A 647 -42.07 -1.85 8.94
N ARG A 648 -42.07 -0.51 8.93
CA ARG A 648 -42.81 0.35 9.86
C ARG A 648 -44.23 0.70 9.41
N ASN A 649 -44.63 0.31 8.20
CA ASN A 649 -45.87 0.76 7.55
C ASN A 649 -45.92 2.29 7.34
N ASN A 650 -44.78 2.93 7.14
CA ASN A 650 -44.68 4.38 6.94
C ASN A 650 -44.54 4.71 5.44
N PHE A 651 -45.67 4.74 4.73
CA PHE A 651 -45.71 4.87 3.27
C PHE A 651 -45.41 6.29 2.80
N GLU A 652 -45.87 7.32 3.53
CA GLU A 652 -45.51 8.72 3.26
C GLU A 652 -43.99 8.91 3.23
N LYS A 653 -43.27 8.26 4.16
CA LYS A 653 -41.81 8.38 4.18
C LYS A 653 -41.14 7.61 3.05
N CYS A 654 -41.72 6.51 2.58
CA CYS A 654 -41.26 5.85 1.35
C CYS A 654 -41.37 6.79 0.15
N ASP A 655 -42.49 7.52 0.03
CA ASP A 655 -42.72 8.47 -1.07
C ASP A 655 -41.69 9.60 -1.05
N ASP A 656 -41.42 10.17 0.14
CA ASP A 656 -40.34 11.14 0.35
C ASP A 656 -38.98 10.59 -0.10
N ILE A 657 -38.66 9.34 0.26
CA ILE A 657 -37.38 8.71 -0.06
C ILE A 657 -37.24 8.52 -1.58
N ILE A 658 -38.32 8.11 -2.26
CA ILE A 658 -38.35 7.90 -3.71
C ILE A 658 -38.14 9.24 -4.43
N ARG A 659 -38.93 10.27 -4.07
CA ARG A 659 -38.90 11.59 -4.73
C ARG A 659 -37.56 12.30 -4.55
N ASN A 660 -36.91 12.11 -3.40
CA ASN A 660 -35.64 12.76 -3.09
C ASN A 660 -34.41 11.97 -3.57
N PHE A 661 -34.58 10.82 -4.22
CA PHE A 661 -33.43 10.06 -4.72
C PHE A 661 -32.78 10.78 -5.91
N PRO A 662 -31.50 11.16 -5.84
CA PRO A 662 -30.88 11.99 -6.86
C PRO A 662 -30.39 11.15 -8.05
N ILE A 663 -31.32 10.58 -8.81
CA ILE A 663 -31.05 9.64 -9.90
C ILE A 663 -30.05 10.20 -10.94
N ASN A 664 -30.11 11.50 -11.21
CA ASN A 664 -29.25 12.17 -12.20
C ASN A 664 -27.83 12.48 -11.70
N ARG A 665 -27.56 12.32 -10.40
CA ARG A 665 -26.24 12.65 -9.80
C ARG A 665 -25.45 11.42 -9.36
N VAL A 666 -26.05 10.23 -9.44
CA VAL A 666 -25.48 8.98 -8.93
C VAL A 666 -25.22 8.05 -10.11
N THR A 667 -24.01 7.49 -10.20
CA THR A 667 -23.78 6.38 -11.12
C THR A 667 -24.58 5.15 -10.68
N LEU A 668 -25.56 4.77 -11.51
CA LEU A 668 -26.46 3.65 -11.24
C LEU A 668 -25.78 2.32 -11.49
N SER A 669 -26.37 1.26 -10.94
CA SER A 669 -25.94 -0.12 -11.22
C SER A 669 -27.16 -1.03 -11.37
N PRO A 670 -27.06 -2.14 -12.12
CA PRO A 670 -28.15 -3.12 -12.21
C PRO A 670 -28.61 -3.68 -10.86
N TYR A 671 -27.78 -3.55 -9.81
CA TYR A 671 -28.17 -3.91 -8.45
C TYR A 671 -29.37 -3.11 -7.96
N ILE A 672 -29.39 -1.77 -8.09
CA ILE A 672 -30.47 -0.97 -7.50
C ILE A 672 -31.81 -1.27 -8.17
N LEU A 673 -31.81 -1.46 -9.49
CA LEU A 673 -32.97 -1.92 -10.24
C LEU A 673 -33.55 -3.21 -9.64
N LYS A 674 -32.71 -4.25 -9.48
CA LYS A 674 -33.13 -5.53 -8.87
C LYS A 674 -33.66 -5.36 -7.44
N GLN A 675 -33.10 -4.44 -6.66
CA GLN A 675 -33.58 -4.19 -5.30
C GLN A 675 -34.93 -3.47 -5.30
N CYS A 676 -35.13 -2.48 -6.16
CA CYS A 676 -36.41 -1.78 -6.29
C CYS A 676 -37.51 -2.74 -6.77
N CYS A 677 -37.27 -3.58 -7.78
CA CYS A 677 -38.24 -4.61 -8.20
C CYS A 677 -38.54 -5.64 -7.09
N TYR A 678 -37.56 -5.96 -6.25
CA TYR A 678 -37.81 -6.83 -5.08
C TYR A 678 -38.74 -6.15 -4.07
N ILE A 679 -38.51 -4.87 -3.80
CA ILE A 679 -39.34 -4.05 -2.91
C ILE A 679 -40.76 -3.92 -3.45
N GLU A 680 -40.91 -3.63 -4.74
CA GLU A 680 -42.18 -3.56 -5.46
C GLU A 680 -42.98 -4.87 -5.31
N LYS A 681 -42.34 -6.02 -5.58
CA LYS A 681 -42.97 -7.34 -5.37
C LYS A 681 -43.36 -7.60 -3.93
N SER A 682 -42.60 -7.08 -2.97
CA SER A 682 -42.93 -7.20 -1.54
C SER A 682 -44.14 -6.35 -1.17
N LEU A 683 -44.25 -5.14 -1.72
CA LEU A 683 -45.36 -4.23 -1.51
C LEU A 683 -46.64 -4.79 -2.14
N MET A 684 -46.58 -5.26 -3.39
CA MET A 684 -47.72 -5.92 -4.07
C MET A 684 -48.27 -7.12 -3.28
N ARG A 685 -47.39 -7.97 -2.73
CA ARG A 685 -47.83 -9.10 -1.90
C ARG A 685 -48.56 -8.64 -0.63
N LYS A 686 -48.11 -7.52 -0.05
CA LYS A 686 -48.70 -6.96 1.16
C LYS A 686 -50.07 -6.33 0.88
N ILE A 687 -50.22 -5.64 -0.26
CA ILE A 687 -51.52 -5.12 -0.75
C ILE A 687 -52.52 -6.28 -0.89
N LYS A 688 -52.16 -7.31 -1.68
CA LYS A 688 -53.02 -8.49 -1.91
C LYS A 688 -53.44 -9.21 -0.62
N ALA A 689 -52.56 -9.27 0.38
CA ALA A 689 -52.86 -9.89 1.66
C ALA A 689 -53.86 -9.08 2.51
N LEU A 690 -53.90 -7.76 2.34
CA LEU A 690 -54.79 -6.86 3.08
C LEU A 690 -56.15 -6.72 2.40
N GLU A 691 -56.20 -6.76 1.06
CA GLU A 691 -57.44 -6.82 0.27
C GLU A 691 -58.31 -8.04 0.65
N ALA A 692 -57.70 -9.12 1.14
CA ALA A 692 -58.41 -10.32 1.58
C ALA A 692 -59.12 -10.18 2.95
N ASN A 693 -58.84 -9.14 3.74
CA ASN A 693 -59.34 -8.96 5.13
C ASN A 693 -59.95 -7.56 5.34
N VAL A 694 -61.07 -7.25 4.69
CA VAL A 694 -61.58 -5.87 4.56
C VAL A 694 -62.14 -5.26 5.86
N THR A 695 -61.57 -4.13 6.30
CA THR A 695 -62.17 -3.14 7.23
C THR A 695 -61.86 -1.72 6.76
N SER A 696 -62.55 -0.67 7.24
CA SER A 696 -62.38 0.72 6.76
C SER A 696 -60.96 1.28 6.92
N LYS A 697 -60.31 1.03 8.06
CA LYS A 697 -58.92 1.44 8.34
C LYS A 697 -57.89 0.72 7.46
N LEU A 698 -58.24 -0.47 6.96
CA LEU A 698 -57.41 -1.21 6.01
C LEU A 698 -57.45 -0.58 4.62
N ARG A 699 -58.54 0.10 4.25
CA ARG A 699 -58.71 0.74 2.93
C ARG A 699 -57.80 1.94 2.74
N GLU A 700 -57.77 2.88 3.69
CA GLU A 700 -56.87 4.04 3.65
C GLU A 700 -55.38 3.62 3.59
N MET A 701 -55.04 2.54 4.31
CA MET A 701 -53.69 1.99 4.29
C MET A 701 -53.36 1.33 2.94
N THR A 702 -54.33 0.68 2.30
CA THR A 702 -54.19 0.14 0.94
C THR A 702 -54.02 1.24 -0.09
N ASP A 703 -54.79 2.33 -0.02
CA ASP A 703 -54.67 3.46 -0.95
C ASP A 703 -53.26 4.11 -0.87
N ALA A 704 -52.74 4.30 0.35
CA ALA A 704 -51.37 4.79 0.56
C ALA A 704 -50.31 3.83 -0.02
N MET A 705 -50.54 2.52 0.12
CA MET A 705 -49.65 1.50 -0.43
C MET A 705 -49.65 1.48 -1.96
N GLU A 706 -50.81 1.64 -2.59
CA GLU A 706 -50.95 1.72 -4.03
C GLU A 706 -50.27 2.97 -4.60
N HIS A 707 -50.40 4.12 -3.93
CA HIS A 707 -49.69 5.33 -4.31
C HIS A 707 -48.17 5.15 -4.24
N THR A 708 -47.64 4.60 -3.14
CA THR A 708 -46.20 4.28 -3.03
C THR A 708 -45.76 3.29 -4.10
N LEU A 709 -46.60 2.31 -4.45
CA LEU A 709 -46.30 1.35 -5.51
C LEU A 709 -46.13 2.06 -6.86
N GLN A 710 -47.04 2.96 -7.22
CA GLN A 710 -46.97 3.72 -8.47
C GLN A 710 -45.69 4.56 -8.55
N LEU A 711 -45.33 5.27 -7.47
CA LEU A 711 -44.09 6.04 -7.41
C LEU A 711 -42.84 5.16 -7.56
N LEU A 712 -42.84 3.99 -6.92
CA LEU A 712 -41.74 3.04 -7.02
C LEU A 712 -41.60 2.48 -8.45
N SER A 713 -42.72 2.16 -9.11
CA SER A 713 -42.70 1.71 -10.51
C SER A 713 -42.19 2.81 -11.45
N GLY A 714 -42.53 4.07 -11.20
CA GLY A 714 -41.95 5.22 -11.91
C GLY A 714 -40.43 5.29 -11.76
N LEU A 715 -39.92 5.22 -10.53
CA LEU A 715 -38.47 5.19 -10.26
C LEU A 715 -37.77 4.00 -10.94
N ILE A 716 -38.41 2.82 -10.97
CA ILE A 716 -37.89 1.63 -11.67
C ILE A 716 -37.74 1.93 -13.16
N GLY A 717 -38.75 2.51 -13.80
CA GLY A 717 -38.70 2.88 -15.22
C GLY A 717 -37.57 3.88 -15.53
N ASP A 718 -37.40 4.90 -14.69
CA ASP A 718 -36.31 5.87 -14.84
C ASP A 718 -34.92 5.21 -14.73
N ILE A 719 -34.75 4.28 -13.77
CA ILE A 719 -33.50 3.53 -13.60
C ILE A 719 -33.22 2.65 -14.82
N GLU A 720 -34.23 1.97 -15.37
CA GLU A 720 -34.09 1.10 -16.55
C GLU A 720 -33.64 1.90 -17.78
N MET A 721 -34.31 3.02 -18.06
CA MET A 721 -33.94 3.91 -19.17
C MET A 721 -32.50 4.41 -19.02
N ARG A 722 -32.12 4.82 -17.81
CA ARG A 722 -30.76 5.35 -17.59
C ARG A 722 -29.68 4.29 -17.76
N LEU A 723 -29.89 3.09 -17.23
CA LEU A 723 -28.93 1.98 -17.39
C LEU A 723 -28.76 1.57 -18.87
N ALA A 724 -29.83 1.65 -19.67
CA ALA A 724 -29.77 1.37 -21.10
C ALA A 724 -28.93 2.41 -21.87
N LEU A 725 -29.08 3.70 -21.53
CA LEU A 725 -28.27 4.78 -22.09
C LEU A 725 -26.79 4.65 -21.70
N ASP A 726 -26.52 4.49 -20.39
CA ASP A 726 -25.15 4.37 -19.87
C ASP A 726 -24.40 3.22 -20.57
N LYS A 727 -25.07 2.09 -20.87
CA LYS A 727 -24.44 0.96 -21.57
C LYS A 727 -23.91 1.31 -22.96
N LYS A 728 -24.58 2.20 -23.69
CA LYS A 728 -24.11 2.66 -25.01
C LYS A 728 -22.92 3.60 -24.84
N ASP A 729 -23.05 4.60 -23.98
CA ASP A 729 -22.04 5.64 -23.75
C ASP A 729 -20.72 5.05 -23.22
N LEU A 730 -20.80 4.02 -22.36
CA LEU A 730 -19.62 3.35 -21.82
C LEU A 730 -18.78 2.65 -22.89
N LYS A 731 -19.39 2.10 -23.94
CA LYS A 731 -18.65 1.45 -25.04
C LYS A 731 -17.85 2.47 -25.83
N GLU A 732 -18.48 3.60 -26.16
CA GLU A 732 -17.81 4.71 -26.86
C GLU A 732 -16.67 5.28 -26.00
N THR A 733 -16.92 5.45 -24.70
CA THR A 733 -15.91 5.96 -23.75
C THR A 733 -14.71 5.01 -23.62
N MET A 734 -14.92 3.68 -23.61
CA MET A 734 -13.81 2.71 -23.59
C MET A 734 -12.92 2.85 -24.82
N VAL A 735 -13.51 3.04 -26.00
CA VAL A 735 -12.75 3.26 -27.25
C VAL A 735 -11.96 4.57 -27.17
N GLU A 736 -12.59 5.66 -26.71
CA GLU A 736 -11.91 6.95 -26.53
C GLU A 736 -10.70 6.82 -25.59
N MET A 737 -10.86 6.12 -24.46
CA MET A 737 -9.79 5.91 -23.49
C MET A 737 -8.56 5.25 -24.12
N PHE A 738 -8.73 4.17 -24.89
CA PHE A 738 -7.60 3.50 -25.54
C PHE A 738 -6.98 4.35 -26.66
N GLN A 739 -7.77 5.14 -27.39
CA GLN A 739 -7.25 6.10 -28.37
C GLN A 739 -6.39 7.18 -27.72
N ILE A 740 -6.80 7.71 -26.57
CA ILE A 740 -6.01 8.67 -25.78
C ILE A 740 -4.68 8.05 -25.34
N LEU A 741 -4.70 6.79 -24.87
CA LEU A 741 -3.48 6.07 -24.49
C LEU A 741 -2.53 5.87 -25.69
N ASP A 742 -3.04 5.50 -26.85
CA ASP A 742 -2.24 5.35 -28.07
C ASP A 742 -1.58 6.69 -28.49
N GLN A 743 -2.33 7.79 -28.42
CA GLN A 743 -1.79 9.12 -28.71
C GLN A 743 -0.67 9.49 -27.74
N TRP A 744 -0.85 9.19 -26.45
CA TRP A 744 0.14 9.48 -25.43
C TRP A 744 1.44 8.69 -25.61
N ILE A 745 1.32 7.39 -25.90
CA ILE A 745 2.46 6.51 -26.15
C ILE A 745 3.26 7.02 -27.36
N LYS A 746 2.59 7.28 -28.49
CA LYS A 746 3.22 7.75 -29.73
C LYS A 746 3.97 9.07 -29.54
N ARG A 747 3.36 10.02 -28.83
CA ARG A 747 4.01 11.29 -28.53
C ARG A 747 5.29 11.09 -27.73
N THR A 748 5.22 10.30 -26.66
CA THR A 748 6.36 10.07 -25.76
C THR A 748 7.54 9.49 -26.54
N THR A 749 7.28 8.54 -27.44
CA THR A 749 8.32 7.96 -28.29
C THR A 749 8.86 8.90 -29.37
N HIS A 750 8.19 10.00 -29.70
CA HIS A 750 8.71 11.00 -30.65
C HIS A 750 9.56 12.07 -29.97
N ASP A 751 9.30 12.37 -28.69
CA ASP A 751 10.06 13.37 -27.92
C ASP A 751 11.40 12.80 -27.40
N ASP A 752 11.60 11.46 -27.41
CA ASP A 752 12.81 10.76 -26.95
C ASP A 752 13.86 10.47 -28.07
N PHE A 753 13.64 10.95 -29.31
CA PHE A 753 14.57 10.79 -30.46
C PHE A 753 15.22 12.09 -30.93
#